data_AF-A0A0F9M3I1-F1
#
_entry.id   AF-A0A0F9M3I1-F1
#
_cell.length_a   1.000
_cell.length_b   1.000
_cell.length_c   1.000
_cell.angle_alpha   90.00
_cell.angle_beta   90.00
_cell.angle_gamma   90.00
#
_symmetry.space_group_name_H-M   'P 1'
#
loop_
_entity.id
_entity.type
_entity.pdbx_description
1 polymer ?
#
loop_
_entity_poly.entity_id
_entity_poly.type
_entity_poly.pdbx_seq_one_letter_code
_entity_poly.pdbx_strand_id
1 'polypeptide(L)'
;REFAARRAFTDSIKFKRGVPLKLMVAQEKRLVVGLAAREYAWAKVAQKYVHGSVRGRPAKPGLRASKSFEIEVPDNITSVVERVADINRASPAKKTAEQLAEIRELRSSIDNITKINGDQLRGFKTELRQARESINNQIQREGARFGRPGEAVETTGAPISDFPQLSGRLYLKEDIDELMKIANTKDNVFFKVTSKVTGIMRTPQTALDPGFWFIQGLGAIGLDTFRAMQAAGRLRPDIAVRRIPITGALLAPFSKGDSIWGTAMWRSMVGFTSKRKSAEFWADQAAKNPELWEGFIRHARVISHQDTFSTEILQEITRGGIITKIDRKIPFHPFERAGNAFTNYMNAASWETWKALKPLTKNVNDLEELGAFVRALSGRNSLRGLGISHTQQLVERSLFYAPSYTRATAAIMFKAAFDPLSFGGRQALKSLAGLGMAMTFLFGGVSLAEQLKANGGDFSKLDWNDLADDLKAAWNPTSSTFMTKRIGDSNFGLGGNMRSTINFMGKLIKGGFNDPENLLPWDMNNRLFINYDHPIMRFIRGKSSPLLGTAWDVVAGQDFLGYSLDKPVDYLKLPLNYLPFGLQAYLETTALGRGGGGGEGPAIGSSEWFGLRTFPVSAFNLYKETAERELNDTWENLKQTDFLKEASRDKEHFPELVAAREAWEQDRREKSNEFQQLADLHAEGTKEKEASLVPSAIEIDWGRPGGGKVFADRYKSTSAQYSDNYSIAAKAMGIEFQDLDEFPNKDAELETELIALDPYDHVKKDGTPDWDRFNADADAIKAQMTPRNRQAVENKKFNVADPRLEETLRRRQGAIDLLQPYFDAPKYKGLTKAEEKEVDDLISLVDEVRGLLSLQGKSVSRGKLFEFMLKGGIGDPKIVSTAFVLSKKSIAHLVKTTTKRDMVFANPDMVTFYSFVFYDLSDEDQEAWLARFSPRSAIGLEAKAPLDLEK
;
A
#
# COMPACT_ATOMS: atom_id res chain seq x y z
N ARG A 1 -23.93 38.48 41.64
CA ARG A 1 -23.52 37.33 40.80
C ARG A 1 -24.17 36.03 41.29
N GLU A 2 -24.00 35.63 42.55
CA GLU A 2 -24.71 34.49 43.15
C GLU A 2 -26.25 34.64 43.06
N PHE A 3 -26.78 35.84 43.25
CA PHE A 3 -28.22 36.13 43.06
C PHE A 3 -28.70 35.97 41.61
N ALA A 4 -27.89 36.33 40.61
CA ALA A 4 -28.24 36.17 39.19
C ALA A 4 -28.15 34.70 38.75
N ALA A 5 -27.16 33.96 39.27
CA ALA A 5 -27.07 32.52 39.12
C ALA A 5 -28.26 31.80 39.80
N ARG A 6 -28.65 32.24 41.02
CA ARG A 6 -29.85 31.74 41.71
C ARG A 6 -31.14 32.10 40.98
N ARG A 7 -31.29 33.29 40.38
CA ARG A 7 -32.50 33.67 39.65
C ARG A 7 -32.63 32.92 38.32
N ALA A 8 -31.55 32.80 37.55
CA ALA A 8 -31.50 31.93 36.36
C ALA A 8 -31.74 30.45 36.70
N PHE A 9 -31.26 30.00 37.87
CA PHE A 9 -31.54 28.68 38.44
C PHE A 9 -33.02 28.52 38.81
N THR A 10 -33.64 29.45 39.54
CA THR A 10 -35.07 29.42 39.89
C THR A 10 -35.97 29.49 38.65
N ASP A 11 -35.57 30.27 37.63
CA ASP A 11 -36.28 30.33 36.35
C ASP A 11 -36.09 29.05 35.51
N SER A 12 -34.93 28.36 35.64
CA SER A 12 -34.72 27.02 35.05
C SER A 12 -35.43 25.89 35.82
N ILE A 13 -35.81 26.11 37.08
CA ILE A 13 -36.59 25.17 37.91
C ILE A 13 -38.08 25.19 37.56
N LYS A 14 -38.56 26.17 36.77
CA LYS A 14 -39.93 26.12 36.21
C LYS A 14 -40.16 24.90 35.30
N PHE A 15 -39.10 24.22 34.85
CA PHE A 15 -39.20 22.91 34.19
C PHE A 15 -39.39 21.79 35.23
N LYS A 16 -40.65 21.59 35.64
CA LYS A 16 -41.04 20.51 36.55
C LYS A 16 -40.79 19.13 35.92
N ARG A 17 -39.84 18.40 36.51
CA ARG A 17 -39.56 16.94 36.40
C ARG A 17 -39.12 16.43 35.02
N GLY A 18 -37.95 15.78 34.98
CA GLY A 18 -37.49 14.99 33.83
C GLY A 18 -35.97 14.76 33.82
N VAL A 19 -35.54 13.85 32.93
CA VAL A 19 -34.13 13.52 32.63
C VAL A 19 -33.22 14.74 32.38
N PRO A 20 -33.65 15.83 31.72
CA PRO A 20 -32.79 17.01 31.45
C PRO A 20 -32.28 17.74 32.70
N LEU A 21 -33.12 17.92 33.72
CA LEU A 21 -32.73 18.60 34.97
C LEU A 21 -31.68 17.78 35.73
N LYS A 22 -31.85 16.46 35.81
CA LYS A 22 -30.88 15.60 36.47
C LYS A 22 -29.57 15.50 35.68
N LEU A 23 -29.62 15.51 34.34
CA LEU A 23 -28.42 15.62 33.50
C LEU A 23 -27.64 16.91 33.78
N MET A 24 -28.33 18.05 33.98
CA MET A 24 -27.68 19.29 34.40
C MET A 24 -27.01 19.15 35.78
N VAL A 25 -27.69 18.55 36.76
CA VAL A 25 -27.10 18.26 38.09
C VAL A 25 -25.85 17.37 37.98
N ALA A 26 -25.85 16.36 37.12
CA ALA A 26 -24.66 15.53 36.90
C ALA A 26 -23.53 16.29 36.18
N GLN A 27 -23.82 17.25 35.30
CA GLN A 27 -22.79 18.11 34.71
C GLN A 27 -22.21 19.09 35.73
N GLU A 28 -23.04 19.61 36.64
CA GLU A 28 -22.59 20.47 37.74
C GLU A 28 -21.67 19.70 38.69
N LYS A 29 -22.09 18.51 39.15
CA LYS A 29 -21.24 17.63 39.98
C LYS A 29 -19.93 17.26 39.27
N ARG A 30 -19.94 17.14 37.94
CA ARG A 30 -18.73 16.93 37.14
C ARG A 30 -17.80 18.13 37.18
N LEU A 31 -18.35 19.35 37.09
CA LEU A 31 -17.58 20.58 37.22
C LEU A 31 -16.96 20.68 38.61
N VAL A 32 -17.72 20.43 39.68
CA VAL A 32 -17.23 20.40 41.07
C VAL A 32 -16.10 19.38 41.26
N VAL A 33 -16.23 18.16 40.71
CA VAL A 33 -15.13 17.18 40.70
C VAL A 33 -13.90 17.70 39.97
N GLY A 34 -14.07 18.44 38.86
CA GLY A 34 -12.99 19.08 38.12
C GLY A 34 -12.24 20.12 38.95
N LEU A 35 -12.97 20.94 39.73
CA LEU A 35 -12.40 21.94 40.62
C LEU A 35 -11.63 21.29 41.78
N ALA A 36 -12.24 20.35 42.50
CA ALA A 36 -11.59 19.64 43.59
C ALA A 36 -10.35 18.85 43.13
N ALA A 37 -10.38 18.28 41.91
CA ALA A 37 -9.24 17.60 41.33
C ALA A 37 -8.07 18.56 41.08
N ARG A 38 -8.36 19.82 40.73
CA ARG A 38 -7.35 20.85 40.51
C ARG A 38 -6.73 21.29 41.83
N GLU A 39 -7.53 21.52 42.86
CA GLU A 39 -7.07 21.87 44.20
C GLU A 39 -6.20 20.77 44.82
N TYR A 40 -6.60 19.51 44.67
CA TYR A 40 -5.79 18.37 45.08
C TYR A 40 -4.45 18.30 44.32
N ALA A 41 -4.44 18.61 43.02
CA ALA A 41 -3.23 18.63 42.21
C ALA A 41 -2.25 19.75 42.67
N TRP A 42 -2.74 20.95 42.97
CA TRP A 42 -1.91 22.02 43.54
C TRP A 42 -1.32 21.61 44.89
N ALA A 43 -2.14 21.04 45.78
CA ALA A 43 -1.69 20.55 47.08
C ALA A 43 -0.59 19.47 46.94
N LYS A 44 -0.71 18.55 45.98
CA LYS A 44 0.32 17.53 45.69
C LYS A 44 1.64 18.11 45.18
N VAL A 45 1.59 19.13 44.34
CA VAL A 45 2.80 19.83 43.85
C VAL A 45 3.49 20.56 45.00
N ALA A 46 2.72 21.27 45.82
CA ALA A 46 3.22 21.92 47.03
C ALA A 46 3.81 20.90 48.02
N GLN A 47 3.12 19.79 48.28
CA GLN A 47 3.58 18.69 49.14
C GLN A 47 4.96 18.19 48.70
N LYS A 48 5.14 17.91 47.40
CA LYS A 48 6.43 17.45 46.86
C LYS A 48 7.54 18.48 47.06
N TYR A 49 7.24 19.77 46.86
CA TYR A 49 8.20 20.86 47.08
C TYR A 49 8.62 20.99 48.55
N VAL A 50 7.65 20.95 49.47
CA VAL A 50 7.91 21.05 50.92
C VAL A 50 8.71 19.84 51.40
N HIS A 51 8.35 18.62 50.99
CA HIS A 51 9.09 17.40 51.35
C HIS A 51 10.52 17.42 50.79
N GLY A 52 10.70 17.88 49.55
CA GLY A 52 12.04 18.04 48.95
C GLY A 52 12.88 19.08 49.68
N SER A 53 12.26 20.11 50.25
CA SER A 53 12.96 21.18 50.97
C SER A 53 13.56 20.72 52.31
N VAL A 54 13.08 19.62 52.88
CA VAL A 54 13.73 18.98 54.05
C VAL A 54 15.11 18.42 53.68
N ARG A 55 15.25 17.89 52.46
CA ARG A 55 16.47 17.20 51.99
C ARG A 55 17.40 18.08 51.15
N GLY A 56 16.89 19.19 50.62
CA GLY A 56 17.65 20.06 49.72
C GLY A 56 16.94 21.37 49.41
N ARG A 57 17.24 21.96 48.25
CA ARG A 57 16.60 23.19 47.75
C ARG A 57 15.96 22.94 46.39
N PRO A 58 14.81 22.25 46.32
CA PRO A 58 14.09 22.15 45.06
C PRO A 58 13.73 23.57 44.57
N ALA A 59 13.60 23.75 43.26
CA ALA A 59 13.12 25.01 42.69
C ALA A 59 11.68 25.29 43.14
N LYS A 60 11.34 26.56 43.43
CA LYS A 60 9.96 26.96 43.79
C LYS A 60 9.01 26.57 42.65
N PRO A 61 7.95 25.79 42.89
CA PRO A 61 7.02 25.41 41.85
C PRO A 61 6.18 26.61 41.44
N GLY A 62 5.95 26.77 40.13
CA GLY A 62 4.97 27.72 39.62
C GLY A 62 3.55 27.18 39.80
N LEU A 63 2.86 27.59 40.88
CA LEU A 63 1.44 27.29 41.05
C LEU A 63 0.63 28.28 40.19
N ARG A 64 0.30 27.87 38.97
CA ARG A 64 -0.46 28.72 38.04
C ARG A 64 -1.96 28.61 38.31
N ALA A 65 -2.62 29.77 38.42
CA ALA A 65 -4.08 29.87 38.38
C ALA A 65 -4.63 29.12 37.16
N SER A 66 -5.79 28.50 37.34
CA SER A 66 -6.41 27.74 36.27
C SER A 66 -7.13 28.69 35.32
N LYS A 67 -6.50 29.07 34.20
CA LYS A 67 -7.18 29.87 33.16
C LYS A 67 -8.44 29.20 32.61
N SER A 68 -8.51 27.86 32.64
CA SER A 68 -9.67 27.09 32.17
C SER A 68 -10.87 27.14 33.13
N PHE A 69 -10.66 27.46 34.40
CA PHE A 69 -11.71 27.53 35.43
C PHE A 69 -11.82 28.90 36.10
N GLU A 70 -10.93 29.85 35.80
CA GLU A 70 -10.82 31.17 36.45
C GLU A 70 -10.67 31.10 37.98
N ILE A 71 -10.03 30.03 38.48
CA ILE A 71 -9.80 29.82 39.93
C ILE A 71 -8.34 30.04 40.26
N GLU A 72 -8.11 30.83 41.30
CA GLU A 72 -6.81 31.12 41.89
C GLU A 72 -6.36 29.97 42.81
N VAL A 73 -5.06 29.91 43.09
CA VAL A 73 -4.51 28.88 43.96
C VAL A 73 -4.92 29.22 45.39
N PRO A 74 -5.50 28.27 46.16
CA PRO A 74 -5.92 28.53 47.54
C PRO A 74 -4.80 29.13 48.40
N ASP A 75 -5.10 30.18 49.16
CA ASP A 75 -4.13 30.93 49.96
C ASP A 75 -3.38 30.06 50.97
N ASN A 76 -4.04 29.03 51.51
CA ASN A 76 -3.42 28.06 52.43
C ASN A 76 -2.35 27.19 51.75
N ILE A 77 -2.40 26.99 50.44
CA ILE A 77 -1.36 26.28 49.67
C ILE A 77 -0.24 27.27 49.30
N THR A 78 -0.63 28.46 48.83
CA THR A 78 0.31 29.51 48.40
C THR A 78 1.20 29.97 49.56
N SER A 79 0.61 30.26 50.72
CA SER A 79 1.33 30.68 51.94
C SER A 79 2.36 29.64 52.40
N VAL A 80 2.03 28.34 52.37
CA VAL A 80 2.98 27.28 52.72
C VAL A 80 4.15 27.22 51.74
N VAL A 81 3.88 27.31 50.43
CA VAL A 81 4.93 27.28 49.40
C VAL A 81 5.82 28.52 49.49
N GLU A 82 5.25 29.68 49.75
CA GLU A 82 5.99 30.94 49.90
C GLU A 82 6.87 30.92 51.14
N ARG A 83 6.33 30.48 52.29
CA ARG A 83 7.10 30.37 53.52
C ARG A 83 8.29 29.43 53.39
N VAL A 84 8.08 28.25 52.78
CA VAL A 84 9.19 27.33 52.50
C VAL A 84 10.20 27.92 51.51
N ALA A 85 9.76 28.71 50.53
CA ALA A 85 10.65 29.39 49.61
C ALA A 85 11.48 30.49 50.30
N ASP A 86 10.92 31.19 51.29
CA ASP A 86 11.64 32.18 52.10
C ASP A 86 12.70 31.51 52.98
N ILE A 87 12.36 30.40 53.65
CA ILE A 87 13.32 29.61 54.45
C ILE A 87 14.46 29.08 53.56
N ASN A 88 14.12 28.59 52.36
CA ASN A 88 15.13 28.12 51.40
C ASN A 88 16.05 29.24 50.90
N ARG A 89 15.56 30.49 50.82
CA ARG A 89 16.34 31.68 50.41
C ARG A 89 17.22 32.21 51.55
N ALA A 90 16.72 32.22 52.78
CA ALA A 90 17.43 32.77 53.95
C ALA A 90 18.70 31.97 54.33
N SER A 91 18.78 30.69 53.97
CA SER A 91 19.92 29.82 54.32
C SER A 91 20.57 29.18 53.10
N PRO A 92 21.48 29.91 52.40
CA PRO A 92 22.14 29.46 51.16
C PRO A 92 23.28 28.45 51.36
N ALA A 93 23.75 28.17 52.57
CA ALA A 93 24.74 27.11 52.84
C ALA A 93 24.09 25.86 53.45
N LYS A 94 23.58 25.94 54.69
CA LYS A 94 22.94 24.83 55.42
C LYS A 94 21.77 25.39 56.25
N LYS A 95 20.64 24.69 56.28
CA LYS A 95 19.47 25.11 57.07
C LYS A 95 19.77 24.92 58.56
N THR A 96 19.38 25.90 59.40
CA THR A 96 19.52 25.78 60.85
C THR A 96 18.54 24.72 61.40
N ALA A 97 18.77 24.25 62.61
CA ALA A 97 17.88 23.28 63.26
C ALA A 97 16.44 23.84 63.40
N GLU A 98 16.32 25.13 63.73
CA GLU A 98 15.04 25.85 63.82
C GLU A 98 14.32 25.91 62.47
N GLN A 99 15.03 26.25 61.39
CA GLN A 99 14.46 26.27 60.04
C GLN A 99 14.02 24.87 59.58
N LEU A 100 14.76 23.82 59.96
CA LEU A 100 14.36 22.45 59.70
C LEU A 100 13.13 22.04 60.52
N ALA A 101 13.00 22.52 61.76
CA ALA A 101 11.82 22.31 62.58
C ALA A 101 10.60 22.99 61.95
N GLU A 102 10.73 24.24 61.51
CA GLU A 102 9.68 25.00 60.83
C GLU A 102 9.25 24.33 59.51
N ILE A 103 10.19 23.87 58.67
CA ILE A 103 9.85 23.13 57.45
C ILE A 103 9.11 21.82 57.79
N ARG A 104 9.45 21.14 58.89
CA ARG A 104 8.73 19.93 59.33
C ARG A 104 7.31 20.24 59.76
N GLU A 105 7.06 21.39 60.38
CA GLU A 105 5.71 21.84 60.71
C GLU A 105 4.90 22.18 59.45
N LEU A 106 5.49 22.95 58.54
CA LEU A 106 4.89 23.26 57.23
C LEU A 106 4.64 22.01 56.39
N ARG A 107 5.47 20.98 56.54
CA ARG A 107 5.28 19.65 55.95
C ARG A 107 4.01 18.98 56.49
N SER A 108 3.82 18.97 57.80
CA SER A 108 2.60 18.43 58.41
C SER A 108 1.36 19.20 57.96
N SER A 109 1.46 20.53 57.85
CA SER A 109 0.38 21.39 57.34
C SER A 109 0.00 21.03 55.89
N ILE A 110 0.97 20.94 54.96
CA ILE A 110 0.66 20.60 53.57
C ILE A 110 0.19 19.15 53.39
N ASP A 111 0.65 18.23 54.26
CA ASP A 111 0.17 16.85 54.28
C ASP A 111 -1.32 16.79 54.67
N ASN A 112 -1.71 17.58 55.68
CA ASN A 112 -3.12 17.73 56.08
C ASN A 112 -3.98 18.37 54.97
N ILE A 113 -3.51 19.46 54.35
CA ILE A 113 -4.23 20.10 53.22
C ILE A 113 -4.40 19.11 52.06
N THR A 114 -3.33 18.37 51.72
CA THR A 114 -3.39 17.38 50.65
C THR A 114 -4.36 16.25 50.98
N LYS A 115 -4.42 15.81 52.24
CA LYS A 115 -5.37 14.80 52.70
C LYS A 115 -6.81 15.31 52.59
N ILE A 116 -7.11 16.49 53.12
CA ILE A 116 -8.44 17.12 53.07
C ILE A 116 -8.93 17.27 51.62
N ASN A 117 -8.10 17.84 50.73
CA ASN A 117 -8.47 18.01 49.32
C ASN A 117 -8.67 16.65 48.62
N GLY A 118 -7.89 15.63 49.02
CA GLY A 118 -8.05 14.25 48.54
C GLY A 118 -9.37 13.62 49.00
N ASP A 119 -9.77 13.84 50.24
CA ASP A 119 -11.03 13.38 50.82
C ASP A 119 -12.24 14.08 50.16
N GLN A 120 -12.17 15.40 49.96
CA GLN A 120 -13.19 16.16 49.24
C GLN A 120 -13.35 15.68 47.80
N LEU A 121 -12.24 15.47 47.07
CA LEU A 121 -12.28 14.92 45.72
C LEU A 121 -12.95 13.54 45.68
N ARG A 122 -12.70 12.69 46.68
CA ARG A 122 -13.37 11.38 46.80
C ARG A 122 -14.86 11.54 47.06
N GLY A 123 -15.25 12.43 47.98
CA GLY A 123 -16.65 12.75 48.27
C GLY A 123 -17.41 13.21 47.02
N PHE A 124 -16.88 14.20 46.30
CA PHE A 124 -17.52 14.71 45.09
C PHE A 124 -17.59 13.68 43.95
N LYS A 125 -16.59 12.80 43.83
CA LYS A 125 -16.67 11.68 42.87
C LYS A 125 -17.81 10.72 43.21
N THR A 126 -18.01 10.44 44.50
CA THR A 126 -19.13 9.62 44.99
C THR A 126 -20.47 10.30 44.70
N GLU A 127 -20.61 11.60 44.95
CA GLU A 127 -21.83 12.34 44.65
C GLU A 127 -22.14 12.37 43.14
N LEU A 128 -21.12 12.61 42.29
CA LEU A 128 -21.27 12.56 40.85
C LEU A 128 -21.72 11.16 40.39
N ARG A 129 -21.17 10.11 41.00
CA ARG A 129 -21.57 8.73 40.74
C ARG A 129 -23.03 8.51 41.09
N GLN A 130 -23.46 8.90 42.30
CA GLN A 130 -24.85 8.79 42.73
C GLN A 130 -25.81 9.59 41.83
N ALA A 131 -25.43 10.79 41.40
CA ALA A 131 -26.22 11.60 40.49
C ALA A 131 -26.41 10.90 39.12
N ARG A 132 -25.35 10.28 38.58
CA ARG A 132 -25.42 9.50 37.34
C ARG A 132 -26.25 8.24 37.49
N GLU A 133 -26.08 7.50 38.58
CA GLU A 133 -26.87 6.32 38.88
C GLU A 133 -28.36 6.68 39.04
N SER A 134 -28.70 7.82 39.65
CA SER A 134 -30.08 8.31 39.73
C SER A 134 -30.69 8.63 38.36
N ILE A 135 -29.92 9.23 37.45
CA ILE A 135 -30.35 9.49 36.06
C ILE A 135 -30.59 8.17 35.34
N ASN A 136 -29.64 7.26 35.45
CA ASN A 136 -29.70 5.93 34.84
C ASN A 136 -30.94 5.17 35.34
N ASN A 137 -31.15 5.07 36.65
CA ASN A 137 -32.31 4.37 37.22
C ASN A 137 -33.65 5.00 36.79
N GLN A 138 -33.68 6.32 36.57
CA GLN A 138 -34.87 6.99 36.05
C GLN A 138 -35.09 6.70 34.55
N ILE A 139 -34.02 6.73 33.75
CA ILE A 139 -34.05 6.34 32.32
C ILE A 139 -34.53 4.88 32.16
N GLN A 140 -34.18 4.00 33.10
CA GLN A 140 -34.70 2.63 33.16
C GLN A 140 -36.18 2.58 33.52
N ARG A 141 -36.60 3.29 34.58
CA ARG A 141 -38.00 3.31 35.03
C ARG A 141 -38.96 3.96 34.04
N GLU A 142 -38.50 5.02 33.36
CA GLU A 142 -39.31 5.76 32.39
C GLU A 142 -39.28 5.12 30.99
N GLY A 143 -38.57 4.00 30.83
CA GLY A 143 -38.50 3.26 29.57
C GLY A 143 -37.84 4.09 28.48
N ALA A 144 -36.51 4.18 28.51
CA ALA A 144 -35.78 4.72 27.38
C ALA A 144 -36.11 3.87 26.14
N ARG A 145 -36.74 4.50 25.13
CA ARG A 145 -37.08 3.90 23.84
C ARG A 145 -35.81 3.56 23.05
N PHE A 146 -35.09 2.55 23.50
CA PHE A 146 -33.96 1.95 22.80
C PHE A 146 -34.37 0.55 22.36
N GLY A 147 -35.14 0.51 21.27
CA GLY A 147 -35.68 -0.71 20.69
C GLY A 147 -36.70 -0.36 19.61
N ARG A 148 -37.18 -1.37 18.87
CA ARG A 148 -38.36 -1.20 17.99
C ARG A 148 -39.53 -0.71 18.86
N PRO A 149 -40.47 0.08 18.31
CA PRO A 149 -41.64 0.52 19.08
C PRO A 149 -42.36 -0.69 19.71
N GLY A 150 -42.39 -0.76 21.05
CA GLY A 150 -43.10 -1.81 21.81
C GLY A 150 -42.24 -2.82 22.57
N GLU A 151 -40.92 -2.83 22.42
CA GLU A 151 -40.04 -3.81 23.07
C GLU A 151 -39.37 -3.21 24.33
N ALA A 152 -39.59 -3.84 25.49
CA ALA A 152 -38.95 -3.46 26.75
C ALA A 152 -37.62 -4.20 26.88
N VAL A 153 -36.50 -3.48 26.87
CA VAL A 153 -35.16 -4.09 26.88
C VAL A 153 -34.52 -3.96 28.27
N GLU A 154 -34.07 -5.07 28.85
CA GLU A 154 -33.38 -5.08 30.15
C GLU A 154 -32.00 -4.41 30.04
N THR A 155 -31.71 -3.48 30.95
CA THR A 155 -30.41 -2.81 31.02
C THR A 155 -29.72 -3.06 32.35
N THR A 156 -28.40 -3.18 32.34
CA THR A 156 -27.56 -3.32 33.53
C THR A 156 -26.33 -2.40 33.44
N GLY A 157 -25.74 -2.10 34.59
CA GLY A 157 -24.46 -1.41 34.66
C GLY A 157 -23.30 -2.39 34.43
N ALA A 158 -22.24 -1.94 33.75
CA ALA A 158 -21.05 -2.77 33.60
C ALA A 158 -20.36 -3.00 34.97
N PRO A 159 -19.97 -4.25 35.31
CA PRO A 159 -19.26 -4.56 36.54
C PRO A 159 -17.97 -3.75 36.66
N ILE A 160 -17.78 -3.06 37.79
CA ILE A 160 -16.65 -2.14 37.99
C ILE A 160 -15.32 -2.89 38.08
N SER A 161 -15.34 -4.12 38.61
CA SER A 161 -14.20 -5.03 38.69
C SER A 161 -13.59 -5.30 37.33
N ASP A 162 -14.44 -5.51 36.32
CA ASP A 162 -14.05 -6.05 35.02
C ASP A 162 -13.97 -4.96 33.95
N PHE A 163 -14.82 -3.93 34.06
CA PHE A 163 -14.90 -2.82 33.11
C PHE A 163 -14.96 -1.45 33.80
N PRO A 164 -13.89 -1.02 34.50
CA PRO A 164 -13.87 0.28 35.17
C PRO A 164 -14.08 1.46 34.20
N GLN A 165 -13.73 1.27 32.92
CA GLN A 165 -13.96 2.20 31.79
C GLN A 165 -15.45 2.45 31.50
N LEU A 166 -16.26 1.41 31.73
CA LEU A 166 -17.68 1.34 31.37
C LEU A 166 -18.59 1.63 32.58
N SER A 167 -18.01 1.71 33.78
CA SER A 167 -18.74 1.94 35.05
C SER A 167 -19.57 3.23 35.05
N GLY A 168 -20.77 3.16 35.62
CA GLY A 168 -21.73 4.27 35.71
C GLY A 168 -22.52 4.56 34.43
N ARG A 169 -22.52 3.64 33.46
CA ARG A 169 -23.32 3.68 32.22
C ARG A 169 -24.26 2.48 32.15
N LEU A 170 -25.39 2.62 31.49
CA LEU A 170 -26.35 1.56 31.25
C LEU A 170 -26.10 0.90 29.90
N TYR A 171 -26.00 -0.43 29.91
CA TYR A 171 -25.86 -1.30 28.75
C TYR A 171 -27.02 -2.27 28.72
N LEU A 172 -27.29 -2.94 27.59
CA LEU A 172 -28.21 -4.08 27.68
C LEU A 172 -27.58 -5.13 28.57
N LYS A 173 -28.41 -5.84 29.33
CA LYS A 173 -27.93 -6.94 30.17
C LYS A 173 -27.20 -7.99 29.33
N GLU A 174 -27.75 -8.32 28.17
CA GLU A 174 -27.15 -9.19 27.16
C GLU A 174 -25.76 -8.72 26.71
N ASP A 175 -25.57 -7.42 26.45
CA ASP A 175 -24.26 -6.85 26.06
C ASP A 175 -23.21 -7.02 27.16
N ILE A 176 -23.61 -6.88 28.43
CA ILE A 176 -22.72 -7.03 29.59
C ILE A 176 -22.40 -8.48 29.84
N ASP A 177 -23.37 -9.37 29.72
CA ASP A 177 -23.17 -10.80 29.87
C ASP A 177 -22.20 -11.32 28.78
N GLU A 178 -22.32 -10.82 27.56
CA GLU A 178 -21.42 -11.15 26.45
C GLU A 178 -20.03 -10.51 26.61
N LEU A 179 -19.95 -9.24 27.05
CA LEU A 179 -18.68 -8.61 27.43
C LEU A 179 -17.98 -9.38 28.54
N MET A 180 -18.69 -9.80 29.58
CA MET A 180 -18.15 -10.61 30.68
C MET A 180 -17.64 -11.96 30.19
N LYS A 181 -18.32 -12.57 29.22
CA LYS A 181 -17.87 -13.81 28.55
C LYS A 181 -16.54 -13.61 27.79
N ILE A 182 -16.37 -12.45 27.15
CA ILE A 182 -15.16 -12.08 26.40
C ILE A 182 -14.03 -11.61 27.32
N ALA A 183 -14.31 -10.89 28.41
CA ALA A 183 -13.29 -10.43 29.35
C ALA A 183 -12.72 -11.57 30.20
N ASN A 184 -13.51 -12.62 30.43
CA ASN A 184 -13.06 -13.82 31.14
C ASN A 184 -12.28 -14.82 30.27
N THR A 185 -12.13 -14.57 28.96
CA THR A 185 -11.19 -15.34 28.11
C THR A 185 -9.78 -14.76 28.28
N LYS A 186 -8.90 -15.50 28.98
CA LYS A 186 -7.66 -14.98 29.59
C LYS A 186 -6.59 -14.41 28.64
N ASP A 187 -6.65 -14.62 27.31
CA ASP A 187 -5.48 -14.38 26.43
C ASP A 187 -5.70 -13.54 25.16
N ASN A 188 -6.76 -12.72 25.06
CA ASN A 188 -6.97 -11.93 23.84
C ASN A 188 -6.11 -10.64 23.77
N VAL A 189 -4.82 -10.81 23.43
CA VAL A 189 -3.80 -9.75 23.25
C VAL A 189 -4.21 -8.74 22.15
N PHE A 190 -4.88 -9.23 21.10
CA PHE A 190 -5.36 -8.42 19.98
C PHE A 190 -6.28 -7.27 20.43
N PHE A 191 -7.19 -7.50 21.39
CA PHE A 191 -8.13 -6.47 21.87
C PHE A 191 -7.48 -5.37 22.73
N LYS A 192 -6.46 -5.70 23.53
CA LYS A 192 -5.79 -4.73 24.43
C LYS A 192 -4.89 -3.74 23.68
N VAL A 193 -4.31 -4.16 22.56
CA VAL A 193 -3.37 -3.35 21.76
C VAL A 193 -4.12 -2.52 20.70
N THR A 194 -5.06 -3.12 19.96
CA THR A 194 -5.72 -2.49 18.81
C THR A 194 -6.62 -1.31 19.19
N SER A 195 -7.40 -1.43 20.28
CA SER A 195 -8.35 -0.39 20.72
C SER A 195 -7.68 0.88 21.24
N LYS A 196 -6.50 0.77 21.87
CA LYS A 196 -5.73 1.91 22.38
C LYS A 196 -4.97 2.63 21.26
N VAL A 197 -4.31 1.91 20.37
CA VAL A 197 -3.46 2.53 19.33
C VAL A 197 -4.29 3.21 18.23
N THR A 198 -5.40 2.61 17.81
CA THR A 198 -6.22 3.17 16.72
C THR A 198 -7.00 4.43 17.12
N GLY A 199 -7.51 4.53 18.35
CA GLY A 199 -8.21 5.72 18.85
C GLY A 199 -7.29 6.94 19.03
N ILE A 200 -6.05 6.70 19.47
CA ILE A 200 -5.01 7.73 19.69
C ILE A 200 -4.59 8.38 18.36
N MET A 201 -4.43 7.60 17.28
CA MET A 201 -3.90 8.12 16.01
C MET A 201 -4.94 8.81 15.11
N ARG A 202 -6.20 8.33 15.08
CA ARG A 202 -7.26 8.93 14.21
C ARG A 202 -7.68 10.33 14.67
N THR A 203 -7.53 10.60 15.96
CA THR A 203 -8.18 11.73 16.60
C THR A 203 -7.47 13.06 16.34
N PRO A 204 -6.14 13.17 16.44
CA PRO A 204 -5.38 14.33 15.98
C PRO A 204 -5.59 14.62 14.49
N GLN A 205 -5.52 13.59 13.65
CA GLN A 205 -5.62 13.70 12.19
C GLN A 205 -6.96 14.30 11.75
N THR A 206 -8.06 13.86 12.37
CA THR A 206 -9.42 14.30 12.03
C THR A 206 -9.76 15.68 12.62
N ALA A 207 -9.28 15.96 13.84
CA ALA A 207 -9.63 17.19 14.56
C ALA A 207 -8.87 18.40 14.02
N LEU A 208 -7.61 18.24 13.61
CA LEU A 208 -6.72 19.32 13.17
C LEU A 208 -6.76 19.57 11.66
N ASP A 209 -7.65 18.90 10.92
CA ASP A 209 -7.78 19.05 9.48
C ASP A 209 -9.07 19.84 9.14
N PRO A 210 -8.98 21.15 8.85
CA PRO A 210 -10.10 21.94 8.36
C PRO A 210 -10.69 21.40 7.05
N GLY A 211 -9.87 20.72 6.24
CA GLY A 211 -10.30 20.04 5.02
C GLY A 211 -11.26 18.89 5.32
N PHE A 212 -11.07 18.18 6.44
CA PHE A 212 -12.02 17.20 6.92
C PHE A 212 -13.37 17.82 7.29
N TRP A 213 -13.39 19.02 7.87
CA TRP A 213 -14.65 19.73 8.19
C TRP A 213 -15.39 20.13 6.91
N PHE A 214 -14.64 20.57 5.90
CA PHE A 214 -15.18 20.87 4.57
C PHE A 214 -15.79 19.62 3.91
N ILE A 215 -15.07 18.49 3.91
CA ILE A 215 -15.51 17.20 3.38
C ILE A 215 -16.77 16.69 4.10
N GLN A 216 -16.87 16.90 5.41
CA GLN A 216 -18.07 16.55 6.16
C GLN A 216 -19.24 17.50 5.92
N GLY A 217 -18.94 18.74 5.53
CA GLY A 217 -19.89 19.77 5.17
C GLY A 217 -20.53 19.67 3.80
N LEU A 218 -20.06 18.78 2.92
CA LEU A 218 -20.46 18.75 1.51
C LEU A 218 -21.97 18.65 1.32
N GLY A 219 -22.66 17.86 2.15
CA GLY A 219 -24.11 17.77 2.05
C GLY A 219 -24.84 19.05 2.47
N ALA A 220 -24.28 19.82 3.41
CA ALA A 220 -24.77 21.14 3.79
C ALA A 220 -24.51 22.19 2.70
N ILE A 221 -23.31 22.18 2.10
CA ILE A 221 -22.98 23.01 0.92
C ILE A 221 -23.97 22.74 -0.20
N GLY A 222 -24.27 21.46 -0.45
CA GLY A 222 -25.23 21.07 -1.46
C GLY A 222 -26.64 21.59 -1.18
N LEU A 223 -27.12 21.48 0.05
CA LEU A 223 -28.42 22.04 0.44
C LEU A 223 -28.45 23.56 0.33
N ASP A 224 -27.40 24.27 0.74
CA ASP A 224 -27.32 25.72 0.61
C ASP A 224 -27.33 26.16 -0.85
N THR A 225 -26.57 25.48 -1.70
CA THR A 225 -26.51 25.76 -3.14
C THR A 225 -27.85 25.50 -3.81
N PHE A 226 -28.50 24.37 -3.50
CA PHE A 226 -29.83 24.06 -4.01
C PHE A 226 -30.87 25.10 -3.59
N ARG A 227 -30.84 25.53 -2.31
CA ARG A 227 -31.75 26.56 -1.79
C ARG A 227 -31.51 27.92 -2.44
N ALA A 228 -30.26 28.31 -2.64
CA ALA A 228 -29.89 29.54 -3.33
C ALA A 228 -30.40 29.53 -4.78
N MET A 229 -30.22 28.42 -5.50
CA MET A 229 -30.71 28.26 -6.88
C MET A 229 -32.23 28.25 -6.94
N GLN A 230 -32.91 27.58 -6.00
CA GLN A 230 -34.36 27.60 -5.93
C GLN A 230 -34.91 29.01 -5.65
N ALA A 231 -34.22 29.79 -4.81
CA ALA A 231 -34.58 31.18 -4.57
C ALA A 231 -34.36 32.04 -5.83
N ALA A 232 -33.24 31.83 -6.54
CA ALA A 232 -32.93 32.52 -7.79
C ALA A 232 -33.96 32.20 -8.90
N GLY A 233 -34.34 30.93 -9.05
CA GLY A 233 -35.32 30.50 -10.06
C GLY A 233 -36.76 30.95 -9.81
N ARG A 234 -37.09 31.43 -8.59
CA ARG A 234 -38.39 32.05 -8.28
C ARG A 234 -38.44 33.54 -8.64
N LEU A 235 -37.30 34.16 -8.92
CA LEU A 235 -37.25 35.52 -9.44
C LEU A 235 -37.54 35.51 -10.93
N ARG A 236 -38.28 36.51 -11.43
CA ARG A 236 -38.48 36.64 -12.88
C ARG A 236 -37.12 36.80 -13.57
N PRO A 237 -36.89 36.16 -14.73
CA PRO A 237 -35.57 36.14 -15.39
C PRO A 237 -35.01 37.54 -15.72
N ASP A 238 -35.87 38.53 -15.94
CA ASP A 238 -35.53 39.95 -16.15
C ASP A 238 -35.03 40.67 -14.88
N ILE A 239 -35.44 40.21 -13.69
CA ILE A 239 -35.05 40.77 -12.39
C ILE A 239 -33.85 40.02 -11.79
N ALA A 240 -33.77 38.71 -12.03
CA ALA A 240 -32.72 37.83 -11.51
C ALA A 240 -31.32 38.26 -11.95
N VAL A 241 -31.15 38.63 -13.23
CA VAL A 241 -29.85 39.09 -13.78
C VAL A 241 -29.41 40.46 -13.21
N ARG A 242 -30.36 41.30 -12.78
CA ARG A 242 -30.09 42.68 -12.34
C ARG A 242 -29.91 42.87 -10.84
N ARG A 243 -30.46 41.99 -9.98
CA ARG A 243 -30.46 42.18 -8.51
C ARG A 243 -29.72 41.12 -7.69
N ILE A 244 -29.52 39.92 -8.21
CA ILE A 244 -28.66 38.92 -7.56
C ILE A 244 -27.52 38.68 -8.52
N PRO A 245 -26.36 39.32 -8.34
CA PRO A 245 -25.20 38.97 -9.16
C PRO A 245 -24.98 37.47 -8.98
N ILE A 246 -24.73 36.74 -10.07
CA ILE A 246 -24.52 35.28 -10.07
C ILE A 246 -23.47 34.88 -9.01
N THR A 247 -22.49 35.76 -8.75
CA THR A 247 -21.53 35.72 -7.63
C THR A 247 -22.18 35.65 -6.24
N GLY A 248 -23.30 36.32 -5.98
CA GLY A 248 -24.02 36.25 -4.70
C GLY A 248 -24.69 34.89 -4.45
N ALA A 249 -25.19 34.21 -5.48
CA ALA A 249 -25.70 32.84 -5.38
C ALA A 249 -24.55 31.82 -5.22
N LEU A 250 -23.45 32.03 -5.95
CA LEU A 250 -22.19 31.28 -5.83
C LEU A 250 -21.55 31.40 -4.45
N LEU A 251 -21.59 32.60 -3.86
CA LEU A 251 -21.04 32.91 -2.55
C LEU A 251 -22.05 32.71 -1.41
N ALA A 252 -23.30 32.32 -1.72
CA ALA A 252 -24.34 32.11 -0.72
C ALA A 252 -23.93 31.08 0.35
N PRO A 253 -23.30 29.94 0.02
CA PRO A 253 -22.75 29.01 1.02
C PRO A 253 -21.68 29.65 1.91
N PHE A 254 -21.02 30.72 1.45
CA PHE A 254 -19.95 31.42 2.16
C PHE A 254 -20.46 32.67 2.91
N SER A 255 -21.73 33.04 2.74
CA SER A 255 -22.35 34.20 3.38
C SER A 255 -22.74 33.91 4.85
N LYS A 256 -22.54 34.89 5.73
CA LYS A 256 -22.94 34.81 7.14
C LYS A 256 -24.44 35.09 7.28
N GLY A 257 -25.21 34.12 7.79
CA GLY A 257 -26.59 34.36 8.24
C GLY A 257 -27.56 33.23 7.93
N ASP A 258 -27.59 32.79 6.67
CA ASP A 258 -28.61 31.85 6.17
C ASP A 258 -28.05 30.54 5.58
N SER A 259 -26.74 30.48 5.35
CA SER A 259 -26.05 29.24 4.94
C SER A 259 -25.87 28.31 6.13
N ILE A 260 -26.31 27.06 5.95
CA ILE A 260 -26.08 25.94 6.86
C ILE A 260 -24.57 25.72 7.04
N TRP A 261 -23.82 25.63 5.94
CA TRP A 261 -22.39 25.37 5.95
C TRP A 261 -21.57 26.54 6.50
N GLY A 262 -21.78 27.75 5.98
CA GLY A 262 -21.04 28.95 6.38
C GLY A 262 -21.26 29.29 7.86
N THR A 263 -22.50 29.12 8.34
CA THR A 263 -22.80 29.28 9.77
C THR A 263 -22.12 28.19 10.59
N ALA A 264 -22.18 26.92 10.18
CA ALA A 264 -21.49 25.84 10.88
C ALA A 264 -19.97 26.04 10.96
N MET A 265 -19.36 26.46 9.85
CA MET A 265 -17.91 26.71 9.76
C MET A 265 -17.49 27.90 10.65
N TRP A 266 -18.24 29.00 10.62
CA TRP A 266 -18.02 30.13 11.52
C TRP A 266 -18.11 29.71 13.00
N ARG A 267 -19.12 28.92 13.36
CA ARG A 267 -19.31 28.44 14.74
C ARG A 267 -18.21 27.47 15.15
N SER A 268 -17.70 26.67 14.22
CA SER A 268 -16.51 25.83 14.44
C SER A 268 -15.29 26.67 14.79
N MET A 269 -14.98 27.69 13.99
CA MET A 269 -13.85 28.60 14.24
C MET A 269 -14.00 29.36 15.57
N VAL A 270 -15.23 29.77 15.92
CA VAL A 270 -15.52 30.34 17.23
C VAL A 270 -15.30 29.32 18.36
N GLY A 271 -15.69 28.05 18.17
CA GLY A 271 -15.46 26.97 19.12
C GLY A 271 -13.98 26.62 19.28
N PHE A 272 -13.20 26.70 18.21
CA PHE A 272 -11.74 26.54 18.20
C PHE A 272 -11.05 27.63 19.04
N THR A 273 -11.50 28.87 18.88
CA THR A 273 -10.92 30.03 19.57
C THR A 273 -11.43 30.18 21.01
N SER A 274 -12.69 29.81 21.28
CA SER A 274 -13.33 29.97 22.59
C SER A 274 -14.47 28.96 22.85
N LYS A 275 -14.24 28.02 23.78
CA LYS A 275 -15.28 27.09 24.27
C LYS A 275 -16.50 27.83 24.86
N ARG A 276 -16.26 28.95 25.55
CA ARG A 276 -17.31 29.79 26.16
C ARG A 276 -18.25 30.35 25.11
N LYS A 277 -17.73 30.98 24.06
CA LYS A 277 -18.56 31.54 22.98
C LYS A 277 -19.40 30.48 22.28
N SER A 278 -18.88 29.25 22.17
CA SER A 278 -19.68 28.14 21.67
C SER A 278 -20.80 27.73 22.62
N ALA A 279 -20.54 27.67 23.94
CA ALA A 279 -21.58 27.35 24.92
C ALA A 279 -22.67 28.44 24.99
N GLU A 280 -22.26 29.71 24.95
CA GLU A 280 -23.17 30.87 24.87
C GLU A 280 -24.05 30.78 23.61
N PHE A 281 -23.49 30.42 22.46
CA PHE A 281 -24.26 30.19 21.24
C PHE A 281 -25.32 29.09 21.42
N TRP A 282 -24.95 27.94 21.98
CA TRP A 282 -25.91 26.84 22.17
C TRP A 282 -27.01 27.19 23.18
N ALA A 283 -26.66 27.90 24.26
CA ALA A 283 -27.64 28.42 25.21
C ALA A 283 -28.59 29.42 24.55
N ASP A 284 -28.05 30.32 23.71
CA ASP A 284 -28.84 31.29 22.94
C ASP A 284 -29.78 30.61 21.93
N GLN A 285 -29.31 29.59 21.20
CA GLN A 285 -30.16 28.85 20.26
C GLN A 285 -31.29 28.09 20.96
N ALA A 286 -30.99 27.45 22.10
CA ALA A 286 -31.99 26.76 22.91
C ALA A 286 -33.03 27.74 23.49
N ALA A 287 -32.59 28.92 23.93
CA ALA A 287 -33.49 29.94 24.49
C ALA A 287 -34.37 30.59 23.42
N LYS A 288 -33.81 30.88 22.23
CA LYS A 288 -34.55 31.56 21.13
C LYS A 288 -35.51 30.63 20.39
N ASN A 289 -35.23 29.33 20.34
CA ASN A 289 -36.00 28.38 19.53
C ASN A 289 -36.38 27.13 20.35
N PRO A 290 -37.10 27.26 21.48
CA PRO A 290 -37.29 26.17 22.44
C PRO A 290 -37.98 24.93 21.83
N GLU A 291 -39.02 25.12 21.01
CA GLU A 291 -39.75 24.01 20.38
C GLU A 291 -38.93 23.32 19.28
N LEU A 292 -38.25 24.10 18.42
CA LEU A 292 -37.35 23.54 17.40
C LEU A 292 -36.18 22.82 18.04
N TRP A 293 -35.68 23.35 19.17
CA TRP A 293 -34.61 22.77 19.95
C TRP A 293 -35.04 21.43 20.56
N GLU A 294 -36.22 21.36 21.19
CA GLU A 294 -36.77 20.12 21.72
C GLU A 294 -36.91 19.05 20.62
N GLY A 295 -37.50 19.41 19.48
CA GLY A 295 -37.62 18.51 18.33
C GLY A 295 -36.26 18.04 17.81
N PHE A 296 -35.27 18.95 17.74
CA PHE A 296 -33.91 18.61 17.35
C PHE A 296 -33.27 17.62 18.32
N ILE A 297 -33.37 17.87 19.63
CA ILE A 297 -32.84 16.97 20.67
C ILE A 297 -33.48 15.58 20.57
N ARG A 298 -34.79 15.53 20.31
CA ARG A 298 -35.57 14.29 20.28
C ARG A 298 -35.31 13.43 19.05
N HIS A 299 -35.23 14.03 17.86
CA HIS A 299 -35.24 13.28 16.60
C HIS A 299 -33.91 13.29 15.84
N ALA A 300 -33.13 14.37 15.95
CA ALA A 300 -31.93 14.58 15.16
C ALA A 300 -30.63 14.48 15.97
N ARG A 301 -30.64 14.91 17.23
CA ARG A 301 -29.45 14.83 18.08
C ARG A 301 -29.34 13.44 18.68
N VAL A 302 -28.46 12.62 18.13
CA VAL A 302 -27.96 11.46 18.87
C VAL A 302 -26.95 11.97 19.87
N ILE A 303 -27.18 11.76 21.17
CA ILE A 303 -26.10 11.74 22.16
C ILE A 303 -25.29 10.46 21.87
N SER A 304 -24.51 10.47 20.80
CA SER A 304 -23.83 9.29 20.29
C SER A 304 -22.49 9.12 21.02
N HIS A 305 -21.88 7.95 20.84
CA HIS A 305 -20.49 7.74 21.24
C HIS A 305 -19.50 8.74 20.60
N GLN A 306 -19.86 9.57 19.61
CA GLN A 306 -19.00 10.64 19.09
C GLN A 306 -18.92 11.87 20.01
N ASP A 307 -19.97 12.20 20.78
CA ASP A 307 -19.81 13.09 21.93
C ASP A 307 -18.86 12.45 22.97
N THR A 308 -18.80 11.11 22.97
CA THR A 308 -17.90 10.31 23.80
C THR A 308 -16.47 10.21 23.22
N PHE A 309 -16.24 10.39 21.92
CA PHE A 309 -14.90 10.53 21.30
C PHE A 309 -14.17 11.77 21.84
N SER A 310 -14.89 12.89 21.98
CA SER A 310 -14.36 14.06 22.69
C SER A 310 -14.07 13.73 24.17
N THR A 311 -14.88 12.84 24.78
CA THR A 311 -14.61 12.35 26.13
C THR A 311 -13.52 11.30 26.24
N GLU A 312 -13.17 10.57 25.19
CA GLU A 312 -12.05 9.62 25.12
C GLU A 312 -10.74 10.41 25.02
N ILE A 313 -10.70 11.45 24.19
CA ILE A 313 -9.65 12.48 24.21
C ILE A 313 -9.55 13.09 25.60
N LEU A 314 -10.66 13.60 26.15
CA LEU A 314 -10.68 14.16 27.50
C LEU A 314 -10.35 13.11 28.58
N GLN A 315 -10.62 11.82 28.37
CA GLN A 315 -10.29 10.73 29.30
C GLN A 315 -8.81 10.37 29.21
N GLU A 316 -8.19 10.34 28.04
CA GLU A 316 -6.74 10.21 27.89
C GLU A 316 -5.99 11.46 28.39
N ILE A 317 -6.54 12.65 28.10
CA ILE A 317 -6.07 13.96 28.60
C ILE A 317 -6.21 14.06 30.13
N THR A 318 -7.24 13.46 30.72
CA THR A 318 -7.40 13.40 32.19
C THR A 318 -6.60 12.27 32.83
N ARG A 319 -6.33 11.17 32.11
CA ARG A 319 -5.50 10.03 32.58
C ARG A 319 -4.01 10.18 32.35
N GLY A 320 -3.56 11.20 31.61
CA GLY A 320 -2.12 11.50 31.45
C GLY A 320 -1.37 10.64 30.42
N GLY A 321 -2.05 10.21 29.34
CA GLY A 321 -1.44 9.49 28.20
C GLY A 321 -0.37 10.30 27.43
N ILE A 322 0.23 9.68 26.41
CA ILE A 322 1.31 10.31 25.61
C ILE A 322 0.86 11.61 24.94
N ILE A 323 -0.33 11.64 24.33
CA ILE A 323 -0.91 12.84 23.71
C ILE A 323 -1.04 13.97 24.74
N THR A 324 -1.42 13.65 25.96
CA THR A 324 -1.56 14.60 27.06
C THR A 324 -0.23 15.22 27.48
N LYS A 325 0.85 14.43 27.47
CA LYS A 325 2.19 14.93 27.75
C LYS A 325 2.69 15.87 26.65
N ILE A 326 2.23 15.68 25.42
CA ILE A 326 2.53 16.54 24.27
C ILE A 326 1.66 17.80 24.31
N ASP A 327 0.33 17.67 24.40
CA ASP A 327 -0.64 18.77 24.43
C ASP A 327 -0.41 19.73 25.61
N ARG A 328 -0.05 19.20 26.79
CA ARG A 328 0.27 20.05 27.97
C ARG A 328 1.58 20.83 27.83
N LYS A 329 2.47 20.43 26.92
CA LYS A 329 3.72 21.15 26.64
C LYS A 329 3.53 22.26 25.61
N ILE A 330 2.47 22.20 24.80
CA ILE A 330 2.16 23.23 23.79
C ILE A 330 1.25 24.28 24.45
N PRO A 331 1.66 25.55 24.54
CA PRO A 331 0.73 26.60 24.96
C PRO A 331 -0.49 26.57 24.02
N PHE A 332 -1.70 26.76 24.57
CA PHE A 332 -3.00 26.78 23.87
C PHE A 332 -3.77 25.46 23.69
N HIS A 333 -3.25 24.27 24.01
CA HIS A 333 -4.01 22.99 23.95
C HIS A 333 -4.70 22.73 22.59
N PRO A 334 -3.95 22.68 21.48
CA PRO A 334 -4.50 22.66 20.13
C PRO A 334 -5.40 21.44 19.87
N PHE A 335 -5.09 20.26 20.42
CA PHE A 335 -5.87 19.05 20.15
C PHE A 335 -7.25 19.08 20.80
N GLU A 336 -7.34 19.59 22.04
CA GLU A 336 -8.62 19.73 22.72
C GLU A 336 -9.50 20.80 22.05
N ARG A 337 -8.90 21.90 21.59
CA ARG A 337 -9.61 22.96 20.85
C ARG A 337 -10.09 22.49 19.49
N ALA A 338 -9.26 21.76 18.77
CA ALA A 338 -9.57 21.13 17.49
C ALA A 338 -10.73 20.14 17.61
N GLY A 339 -10.70 19.25 18.62
CA GLY A 339 -11.80 18.32 18.88
C GLY A 339 -13.12 19.03 19.20
N ASN A 340 -13.08 20.08 20.02
CA ASN A 340 -14.27 20.88 20.32
C ASN A 340 -14.79 21.63 19.09
N ALA A 341 -13.89 22.19 18.26
CA ALA A 341 -14.26 22.87 17.03
C ALA A 341 -14.96 21.91 16.06
N PHE A 342 -14.38 20.74 15.83
CA PHE A 342 -14.99 19.68 15.04
C PHE A 342 -16.39 19.27 15.55
N THR A 343 -16.53 18.99 16.85
CA THR A 343 -17.84 18.65 17.43
C THR A 343 -18.85 19.79 17.27
N ASN A 344 -18.40 21.04 17.43
CA ASN A 344 -19.24 22.21 17.26
C ASN A 344 -19.65 22.45 15.80
N TYR A 345 -18.75 22.22 14.85
CA TYR A 345 -19.04 22.23 13.42
C TYR A 345 -20.21 21.28 13.13
N MET A 346 -20.07 20.02 13.53
CA MET A 346 -21.06 19.00 13.26
C MET A 346 -22.39 19.26 13.97
N ASN A 347 -22.36 19.73 15.22
CA ASN A 347 -23.56 20.16 15.93
C ASN A 347 -24.25 21.32 15.20
N ALA A 348 -23.49 22.34 14.80
CA ALA A 348 -24.01 23.51 14.11
C ALA A 348 -24.59 23.14 12.75
N ALA A 349 -23.88 22.35 11.94
CA ALA A 349 -24.38 21.85 10.66
C ALA A 349 -25.70 21.07 10.84
N SER A 350 -25.78 20.16 11.82
CA SER A 350 -27.02 19.43 12.12
C SER A 350 -28.16 20.36 12.53
N TRP A 351 -27.86 21.33 13.41
CA TRP A 351 -28.85 22.29 13.92
C TRP A 351 -29.37 23.22 12.82
N GLU A 352 -28.49 23.78 12.01
CA GLU A 352 -28.86 24.66 10.91
C GLU A 352 -29.64 23.89 9.83
N THR A 353 -29.26 22.64 9.54
CA THR A 353 -30.01 21.76 8.63
C THR A 353 -31.41 21.47 9.19
N TRP A 354 -31.50 21.18 10.49
CA TRP A 354 -32.78 20.94 11.15
C TRP A 354 -33.67 22.17 11.08
N LYS A 355 -33.17 23.35 11.45
CA LYS A 355 -33.92 24.61 11.35
C LYS A 355 -34.43 24.87 9.93
N ALA A 356 -33.58 24.64 8.93
CA ALA A 356 -33.93 24.88 7.53
C ALA A 356 -35.01 23.92 7.00
N LEU A 357 -34.99 22.65 7.42
CA LEU A 357 -35.85 21.62 6.84
C LEU A 357 -37.07 21.24 7.69
N LYS A 358 -37.04 21.49 9.01
CA LYS A 358 -38.15 21.18 9.92
C LYS A 358 -39.48 21.80 9.52
N PRO A 359 -39.55 23.05 9.01
CA PRO A 359 -40.80 23.63 8.53
C PRO A 359 -41.41 22.90 7.33
N LEU A 360 -40.63 22.08 6.62
CA LEU A 360 -41.10 21.34 5.44
C LEU A 360 -41.74 19.99 5.78
N THR A 361 -41.60 19.50 7.02
CA THR A 361 -42.17 18.21 7.45
C THR A 361 -43.67 18.36 7.70
N LYS A 362 -44.51 17.53 7.08
CA LYS A 362 -45.97 17.64 7.22
C LYS A 362 -46.56 16.71 8.28
N ASN A 363 -45.90 15.58 8.53
CA ASN A 363 -46.37 14.55 9.44
C ASN A 363 -45.22 14.03 10.32
N VAL A 364 -45.54 13.14 11.27
CA VAL A 364 -44.56 12.56 12.21
C VAL A 364 -43.51 11.70 11.47
N ASN A 365 -43.90 11.03 10.39
CA ASN A 365 -42.97 10.20 9.60
C ASN A 365 -41.92 11.08 8.92
N ASP A 366 -42.31 12.16 8.25
CA ASP A 366 -41.40 13.15 7.65
C ASP A 366 -40.42 13.71 8.70
N LEU A 367 -40.90 13.87 9.94
CA LEU A 367 -40.09 14.37 11.04
C LEU A 367 -39.02 13.36 11.48
N GLU A 368 -39.38 12.08 11.59
CA GLU A 368 -38.43 11.00 11.88
C GLU A 368 -37.42 10.84 10.74
N GLU A 369 -37.87 10.97 9.49
CA GLU A 369 -37.01 10.93 8.31
C GLU A 369 -36.06 12.12 8.25
N LEU A 370 -36.51 13.32 8.61
CA LEU A 370 -35.65 14.48 8.76
C LEU A 370 -34.59 14.22 9.84
N GLY A 371 -34.99 13.66 10.98
CA GLY A 371 -34.06 13.28 12.04
C GLY A 371 -33.01 12.27 11.57
N ALA A 372 -33.42 11.24 10.84
CA ALA A 372 -32.51 10.28 10.23
C ALA A 372 -31.58 10.93 9.19
N PHE A 373 -32.11 11.81 8.33
CA PHE A 373 -31.33 12.54 7.34
C PHE A 373 -30.28 13.45 7.98
N VAL A 374 -30.66 14.24 9.00
CA VAL A 374 -29.73 15.13 9.72
C VAL A 374 -28.63 14.35 10.44
N ARG A 375 -28.95 13.17 10.99
CA ARG A 375 -27.96 12.25 11.58
C ARG A 375 -27.00 11.69 10.54
N ALA A 376 -27.51 11.30 9.39
CA ALA A 376 -26.70 10.80 8.29
C ALA A 376 -25.81 11.92 7.70
N LEU A 377 -26.37 13.12 7.51
CA LEU A 377 -25.63 14.29 7.01
C LEU A 377 -24.45 14.64 7.91
N SER A 378 -24.64 14.50 9.22
CA SER A 378 -23.62 14.76 10.23
C SER A 378 -22.77 13.56 10.62
N GLY A 379 -22.83 12.44 9.88
CA GLY A 379 -22.00 11.26 10.19
C GLY A 379 -22.25 10.62 11.56
N ARG A 380 -23.41 10.90 12.16
CA ARG A 380 -23.79 10.61 13.56
C ARG A 380 -24.90 9.56 13.66
N ASN A 381 -24.97 8.64 12.70
CA ASN A 381 -25.92 7.54 12.77
C ASN A 381 -25.73 6.75 14.07
N SER A 382 -26.84 6.53 14.78
CA SER A 382 -26.86 5.66 15.94
C SER A 382 -26.69 4.22 15.46
N LEU A 383 -25.47 3.68 15.56
CA LEU A 383 -25.18 2.27 15.21
C LEU A 383 -26.06 1.31 16.02
N ARG A 384 -26.33 1.66 17.29
CA ARG A 384 -27.25 0.91 18.16
C ARG A 384 -28.70 1.01 17.68
N GLY A 385 -29.13 2.18 17.19
CA GLY A 385 -30.46 2.37 16.60
C GLY A 385 -30.65 1.63 15.27
N LEU A 386 -29.55 1.21 14.64
CA LEU A 386 -29.55 0.37 13.43
C LEU A 386 -29.45 -1.14 13.76
N GLY A 387 -29.49 -1.54 15.03
CA GLY A 387 -29.39 -2.94 15.46
C GLY A 387 -27.97 -3.52 15.40
N ILE A 388 -26.93 -2.67 15.26
CA ILE A 388 -25.53 -3.13 15.20
C ILE A 388 -25.04 -3.40 16.63
N SER A 389 -24.67 -4.66 16.92
CA SER A 389 -24.13 -5.05 18.24
C SER A 389 -22.81 -4.33 18.56
N HIS A 390 -22.45 -4.21 19.83
CA HIS A 390 -21.17 -3.58 20.22
C HIS A 390 -19.98 -4.35 19.63
N THR A 391 -20.04 -5.68 19.57
CA THR A 391 -18.99 -6.52 18.98
C THR A 391 -18.81 -6.20 17.51
N GLN A 392 -19.89 -6.11 16.74
CA GLN A 392 -19.85 -5.71 15.34
C GLN A 392 -19.31 -4.29 15.18
N GLN A 393 -19.68 -3.35 16.06
CA GLN A 393 -19.13 -1.99 16.04
C GLN A 393 -17.62 -1.95 16.30
N LEU A 394 -17.11 -2.80 17.20
CA LEU A 394 -15.67 -2.89 17.47
C LEU A 394 -14.91 -3.49 16.29
N VAL A 395 -15.43 -4.58 15.71
CA VAL A 395 -14.88 -5.19 14.50
C VAL A 395 -14.86 -4.17 13.37
N GLU A 396 -15.97 -3.48 13.13
CA GLU A 396 -16.03 -2.42 12.12
C GLU A 396 -15.14 -1.23 12.43
N ARG A 397 -14.91 -0.87 13.70
CA ARG A 397 -13.95 0.17 14.07
C ARG A 397 -12.53 -0.29 13.86
N SER A 398 -12.21 -1.57 14.05
CA SER A 398 -10.90 -2.11 13.64
C SER A 398 -10.76 -2.15 12.13
N LEU A 399 -11.84 -2.51 11.41
CA LEU A 399 -11.88 -2.63 9.95
C LEU A 399 -11.80 -1.27 9.24
N PHE A 400 -12.63 -0.32 9.65
CA PHE A 400 -12.82 0.96 8.97
C PHE A 400 -12.33 2.17 9.80
N TYR A 401 -11.79 3.19 9.12
CA TYR A 401 -11.37 4.45 9.71
C TYR A 401 -12.53 5.18 10.42
N ALA A 402 -13.70 5.26 9.77
CA ALA A 402 -14.89 5.95 10.30
C ALA A 402 -16.19 5.20 9.93
N PRO A 403 -16.50 4.05 10.54
CA PRO A 403 -17.63 3.20 10.14
C PRO A 403 -19.00 3.90 10.24
N SER A 404 -19.20 4.76 11.25
CA SER A 404 -20.43 5.55 11.36
C SER A 404 -20.60 6.53 10.19
N TYR A 405 -19.50 7.09 9.70
CA TYR A 405 -19.50 8.01 8.57
C TYR A 405 -19.70 7.28 7.24
N THR A 406 -19.02 6.15 7.03
CA THR A 406 -19.24 5.29 5.86
C THR A 406 -20.71 4.89 5.72
N ARG A 407 -21.33 4.44 6.83
CA ARG A 407 -22.75 4.11 6.84
C ARG A 407 -23.67 5.30 6.62
N ALA A 408 -23.34 6.44 7.21
CA ALA A 408 -24.13 7.64 7.06
C ALA A 408 -24.13 8.14 5.61
N THR A 409 -22.96 8.15 4.97
CA THR A 409 -22.80 8.46 3.54
C THR A 409 -23.54 7.44 2.68
N ALA A 410 -23.38 6.14 2.94
CA ALA A 410 -24.14 5.09 2.26
C ALA A 410 -25.66 5.31 2.42
N ALA A 411 -26.15 5.56 3.63
CA ALA A 411 -27.57 5.79 3.88
C ALA A 411 -28.14 6.98 3.10
N ILE A 412 -27.40 8.08 2.98
CA ILE A 412 -27.81 9.23 2.14
C ILE A 412 -27.94 8.80 0.68
N MET A 413 -26.95 8.10 0.14
CA MET A 413 -26.97 7.70 -1.27
C MET A 413 -28.02 6.63 -1.55
N PHE A 414 -28.13 5.59 -0.72
CA PHE A 414 -29.16 4.57 -0.85
C PHE A 414 -30.55 5.18 -0.78
N LYS A 415 -30.78 6.13 0.15
CA LYS A 415 -32.08 6.80 0.25
C LYS A 415 -32.35 7.72 -0.94
N ALA A 416 -31.33 8.39 -1.49
CA ALA A 416 -31.48 9.16 -2.73
C ALA A 416 -31.72 8.29 -3.98
N ALA A 417 -31.11 7.11 -4.05
CA ALA A 417 -31.18 6.22 -5.21
C ALA A 417 -32.43 5.33 -5.23
N PHE A 418 -32.78 4.73 -4.09
CA PHE A 418 -33.83 3.70 -4.01
C PHE A 418 -35.13 4.16 -3.36
N ASP A 419 -35.11 5.30 -2.66
CA ASP A 419 -36.31 5.87 -2.03
C ASP A 419 -36.39 7.40 -2.24
N PRO A 420 -36.32 7.90 -3.49
CA PRO A 420 -36.28 9.33 -3.77
C PRO A 420 -37.60 10.05 -3.46
N LEU A 421 -38.70 9.32 -3.20
CA LEU A 421 -40.03 9.90 -2.96
C LEU A 421 -40.28 10.23 -1.49
N SER A 422 -39.59 9.56 -0.57
CA SER A 422 -39.68 9.87 0.86
C SER A 422 -39.17 11.28 1.17
N PHE A 423 -39.53 11.83 2.33
CA PHE A 423 -39.02 13.15 2.73
C PHE A 423 -37.49 13.10 2.83
N GLY A 424 -36.95 12.10 3.53
CA GLY A 424 -35.51 11.92 3.67
C GLY A 424 -34.79 11.73 2.33
N GLY A 425 -35.36 10.94 1.41
CA GLY A 425 -34.79 10.70 0.08
C GLY A 425 -34.79 11.93 -0.81
N ARG A 426 -35.87 12.73 -0.79
CA ARG A 426 -35.92 14.02 -1.51
C ARG A 426 -34.86 14.99 -1.01
N GLN A 427 -34.64 15.08 0.31
CA GLN A 427 -33.59 15.96 0.84
C GLN A 427 -32.18 15.43 0.54
N ALA A 428 -31.99 14.11 0.57
CA ALA A 428 -30.73 13.48 0.14
C ALA A 428 -30.43 13.76 -1.33
N LEU A 429 -31.43 13.61 -2.21
CA LEU A 429 -31.30 13.92 -3.64
C LEU A 429 -31.00 15.40 -3.88
N LYS A 430 -31.69 16.31 -3.17
CA LYS A 430 -31.41 17.76 -3.26
C LYS A 430 -30.03 18.12 -2.75
N SER A 431 -29.57 17.48 -1.68
CA SER A 431 -28.21 17.64 -1.14
C SER A 431 -27.16 17.19 -2.15
N LEU A 432 -27.34 16.02 -2.78
CA LEU A 432 -26.43 15.51 -3.80
C LEU A 432 -26.46 16.33 -5.09
N ALA A 433 -27.64 16.71 -5.57
CA ALA A 433 -27.81 17.55 -6.75
C ALA A 433 -27.22 18.95 -6.54
N GLY A 434 -27.45 19.53 -5.37
CA GLY A 434 -26.88 20.81 -4.99
C GLY A 434 -25.37 20.77 -4.80
N LEU A 435 -24.83 19.67 -4.25
CA LEU A 435 -23.38 19.46 -4.17
C LEU A 435 -22.80 19.38 -5.57
N GLY A 436 -23.46 18.62 -6.43
CA GLY A 436 -23.18 18.56 -7.85
C GLY A 436 -23.07 19.94 -8.50
N MET A 437 -24.13 20.74 -8.41
CA MET A 437 -24.14 22.11 -8.94
C MET A 437 -23.01 22.96 -8.36
N ALA A 438 -22.79 22.91 -7.04
CA ALA A 438 -21.68 23.63 -6.41
C ALA A 438 -20.33 23.25 -7.03
N MET A 439 -20.15 21.97 -7.37
CA MET A 439 -18.95 21.47 -8.03
C MET A 439 -18.82 21.89 -9.49
N THR A 440 -19.90 21.85 -10.27
CA THR A 440 -19.90 22.40 -11.64
C THR A 440 -19.47 23.86 -11.62
N PHE A 441 -19.96 24.64 -10.66
CA PHE A 441 -19.62 26.05 -10.56
C PHE A 441 -18.19 26.29 -10.08
N LEU A 442 -17.70 25.52 -9.11
CA LEU A 442 -16.31 25.58 -8.66
C LEU A 442 -15.35 25.23 -9.80
N PHE A 443 -15.55 24.10 -10.46
CA PHE A 443 -14.66 23.67 -11.55
C PHE A 443 -14.81 24.50 -12.81
N GLY A 444 -16.04 24.89 -13.15
CA GLY A 444 -16.30 25.79 -14.26
C GLY A 444 -15.67 27.16 -14.04
N GLY A 445 -15.69 27.67 -12.80
CA GLY A 445 -15.02 28.92 -12.44
C GLY A 445 -13.49 28.82 -12.48
N VAL A 446 -12.91 27.70 -12.04
CA VAL A 446 -11.46 27.46 -12.13
C VAL A 446 -11.01 27.34 -13.58
N SER A 447 -11.67 26.50 -14.39
CA SER A 447 -11.34 26.34 -15.81
C SER A 447 -11.52 27.66 -16.58
N LEU A 448 -12.58 28.42 -16.31
CA LEU A 448 -12.76 29.76 -16.87
C LEU A 448 -11.63 30.72 -16.47
N ALA A 449 -11.19 30.72 -15.20
CA ALA A 449 -10.11 31.57 -14.74
C ALA A 449 -8.75 31.20 -15.38
N GLU A 450 -8.51 29.90 -15.60
CA GLU A 450 -7.31 29.41 -16.30
C GLU A 450 -7.31 29.82 -17.77
N GLN A 451 -8.41 29.62 -18.48
CA GLN A 451 -8.54 30.04 -19.88
C GLN A 451 -8.42 31.57 -20.01
N LEU A 452 -9.03 32.34 -19.11
CA LEU A 452 -8.87 33.79 -19.10
C LEU A 452 -7.42 34.20 -18.86
N LYS A 453 -6.71 33.55 -17.94
CA LYS A 453 -5.29 33.82 -17.69
C LYS A 453 -4.45 33.50 -18.93
N ALA A 454 -4.68 32.35 -19.57
CA ALA A 454 -4.00 31.94 -20.79
C ALA A 454 -4.28 32.92 -21.96
N ASN A 455 -5.49 33.48 -22.02
CA ASN A 455 -5.93 34.39 -23.06
C ASN A 455 -5.68 35.88 -22.75
N GLY A 456 -4.92 36.21 -21.70
CA GLY A 456 -4.61 37.60 -21.32
C GLY A 456 -5.82 38.41 -20.82
N GLY A 457 -6.84 37.73 -20.30
CA GLY A 457 -8.09 38.33 -19.79
C GLY A 457 -9.18 38.53 -20.84
N ASP A 458 -8.97 38.06 -22.07
CA ASP A 458 -9.93 38.21 -23.17
C ASP A 458 -10.99 37.10 -23.16
N PHE A 459 -12.23 37.47 -22.81
CA PHE A 459 -13.39 36.56 -22.80
C PHE A 459 -13.81 36.08 -24.19
N SER A 460 -13.42 36.78 -25.27
CA SER A 460 -13.78 36.40 -26.64
C SER A 460 -13.00 35.19 -27.17
N LYS A 461 -11.89 34.83 -26.50
CA LYS A 461 -11.01 33.72 -26.87
C LYS A 461 -11.24 32.45 -26.04
N LEU A 462 -12.33 32.42 -25.26
CA LEU A 462 -12.67 31.26 -24.44
C LEU A 462 -13.10 30.09 -25.32
N ASP A 463 -12.55 28.92 -25.04
CA ASP A 463 -13.00 27.68 -25.64
C ASP A 463 -14.06 27.03 -24.74
N TRP A 464 -15.32 27.21 -25.14
CA TRP A 464 -16.47 26.66 -24.45
C TRP A 464 -16.56 25.13 -24.59
N ASN A 465 -15.95 24.54 -25.61
CA ASN A 465 -15.93 23.09 -25.79
C ASN A 465 -14.94 22.44 -24.80
N ASP A 466 -13.76 23.03 -24.62
CA ASP A 466 -12.79 22.60 -23.60
C ASP A 466 -13.39 22.67 -22.19
N LEU A 467 -14.11 23.76 -21.88
CA LEU A 467 -14.82 23.89 -20.60
C LEU A 467 -15.89 22.82 -20.43
N ALA A 468 -16.63 22.51 -21.50
CA ALA A 468 -17.67 21.48 -21.45
C ALA A 468 -17.07 20.08 -21.27
N ASP A 469 -15.95 19.77 -21.91
CA ASP A 469 -15.29 18.47 -21.83
C ASP A 469 -14.56 18.27 -20.50
N ASP A 470 -13.93 19.31 -19.96
CA ASP A 470 -13.43 19.37 -18.59
C ASP A 470 -14.53 19.03 -17.57
N LEU A 471 -15.69 19.68 -17.71
CA LEU A 471 -16.83 19.45 -16.84
C LEU A 471 -17.37 18.03 -17.00
N LYS A 472 -17.50 17.52 -18.22
CA LYS A 472 -17.92 16.12 -18.46
C LYS A 472 -16.96 15.13 -17.81
N ALA A 473 -15.65 15.34 -17.93
CA ALA A 473 -14.63 14.51 -17.31
C ALA A 473 -14.70 14.54 -15.78
N ALA A 474 -14.83 15.73 -15.20
CA ALA A 474 -15.01 15.92 -13.76
C ALA A 474 -16.32 15.30 -13.24
N TRP A 475 -17.32 15.11 -14.09
CA TRP A 475 -18.62 14.57 -13.73
C TRP A 475 -18.82 13.09 -14.00
N ASN A 476 -17.86 12.43 -14.62
CA ASN A 476 -17.93 10.99 -14.83
C ASN A 476 -17.59 10.25 -13.52
N PRO A 477 -18.57 9.62 -12.82
CA PRO A 477 -18.31 8.96 -11.54
C PRO A 477 -17.41 7.73 -11.67
N THR A 478 -17.22 7.22 -12.89
CA THR A 478 -16.34 6.06 -13.14
C THR A 478 -14.88 6.46 -13.36
N SER A 479 -14.61 7.74 -13.62
CA SER A 479 -13.27 8.27 -13.82
C SER A 479 -12.50 8.35 -12.49
N SER A 480 -11.18 8.16 -12.53
CA SER A 480 -10.30 8.51 -11.41
C SER A 480 -10.31 10.01 -11.13
N THR A 481 -10.61 10.84 -12.13
CA THR A 481 -10.69 12.30 -12.03
C THR A 481 -12.08 12.83 -11.64
N PHE A 482 -13.01 11.96 -11.21
CA PHE A 482 -14.34 12.39 -10.75
C PHE A 482 -14.23 13.44 -9.64
N MET A 483 -14.92 14.57 -9.80
CA MET A 483 -14.88 15.74 -8.92
C MET A 483 -13.47 16.27 -8.66
N THR A 484 -12.63 16.25 -9.68
CA THR A 484 -11.28 16.85 -9.65
C THR A 484 -10.96 17.52 -10.98
N LYS A 485 -10.19 18.59 -10.92
CA LYS A 485 -9.65 19.33 -12.06
C LYS A 485 -8.13 19.35 -11.93
N ARG A 486 -7.44 19.08 -13.03
CA ARG A 486 -5.99 19.19 -13.08
C ARG A 486 -5.58 20.66 -13.13
N ILE A 487 -4.61 21.04 -12.30
CA ILE A 487 -3.92 22.33 -12.33
C ILE A 487 -2.42 22.00 -12.25
N GLY A 488 -1.67 22.29 -13.31
CA GLY A 488 -0.27 21.85 -13.43
C GLY A 488 -0.15 20.32 -13.42
N ASP A 489 0.78 19.79 -12.63
CA ASP A 489 1.04 18.35 -12.49
C ASP A 489 0.22 17.67 -11.39
N SER A 490 -0.76 18.38 -10.82
CA SER A 490 -1.59 17.90 -9.73
C SER A 490 -3.09 18.01 -10.04
N ASN A 491 -3.84 16.99 -9.62
CA ASN A 491 -5.29 17.04 -9.64
C ASN A 491 -5.80 17.65 -8.33
N PHE A 492 -6.57 18.72 -8.44
CA PHE A 492 -7.24 19.41 -7.36
C PHE A 492 -8.72 19.05 -7.37
N GLY A 493 -9.26 18.58 -6.26
CA GLY A 493 -10.71 18.45 -6.17
C GLY A 493 -11.19 17.89 -4.86
N LEU A 494 -12.50 17.68 -4.72
CA LEU A 494 -13.02 17.26 -3.43
C LEU A 494 -12.54 15.86 -3.08
N GLY A 495 -11.76 15.79 -2.01
CA GLY A 495 -11.39 14.51 -1.42
C GLY A 495 -12.53 13.88 -0.62
N GLY A 496 -12.27 12.66 -0.15
CA GLY A 496 -12.99 12.11 0.99
C GLY A 496 -14.15 11.18 0.66
N ASN A 497 -14.97 10.95 1.69
CA ASN A 497 -15.89 9.81 1.72
C ASN A 497 -17.00 9.89 0.69
N MET A 498 -17.55 11.07 0.45
CA MET A 498 -18.62 11.25 -0.52
C MET A 498 -18.15 10.93 -1.94
N ARG A 499 -17.05 11.56 -2.42
CA ARG A 499 -16.46 11.28 -3.74
C ARG A 499 -16.10 9.82 -3.91
N SER A 500 -15.37 9.22 -2.96
CA SER A 500 -14.93 7.82 -3.06
C SER A 500 -16.12 6.86 -3.11
N THR A 501 -17.23 7.18 -2.42
CA THR A 501 -18.39 6.29 -2.39
C THR A 501 -19.27 6.46 -3.62
N ILE A 502 -19.44 7.69 -4.13
CA ILE A 502 -20.10 7.93 -5.43
C ILE A 502 -19.30 7.28 -6.56
N ASN A 503 -17.98 7.39 -6.54
CA ASN A 503 -17.11 6.75 -7.54
C ASN A 503 -17.22 5.22 -7.49
N PHE A 504 -17.16 4.66 -6.27
CA PHE A 504 -17.37 3.24 -6.04
C PHE A 504 -18.74 2.77 -6.54
N MET A 505 -19.82 3.46 -6.21
CA MET A 505 -21.16 3.15 -6.72
C MET A 505 -21.26 3.27 -8.23
N GLY A 506 -20.69 4.32 -8.83
CA GLY A 506 -20.66 4.49 -10.28
C GLY A 506 -19.95 3.33 -10.98
N LYS A 507 -18.83 2.87 -10.41
CA LYS A 507 -18.10 1.69 -10.89
C LYS A 507 -18.87 0.39 -10.68
N LEU A 508 -19.55 0.22 -9.54
CA LEU A 508 -20.41 -0.94 -9.31
C LEU A 508 -21.62 -0.98 -10.23
N ILE A 509 -22.24 0.17 -10.52
CA ILE A 509 -23.35 0.26 -11.47
C ILE A 509 -22.84 -0.07 -12.88
N LYS A 510 -21.75 0.55 -13.33
CA LYS A 510 -21.18 0.27 -14.66
C LYS A 510 -20.69 -1.17 -14.80
N GLY A 511 -20.03 -1.71 -13.77
CA GLY A 511 -19.56 -3.10 -13.74
C GLY A 511 -20.73 -4.08 -13.66
N GLY A 512 -21.66 -3.88 -12.73
CA GLY A 512 -22.76 -4.82 -12.48
C GLY A 512 -23.83 -4.91 -13.58
N PHE A 513 -24.00 -3.87 -14.39
CA PHE A 513 -24.90 -3.93 -15.55
C PHE A 513 -24.23 -4.47 -16.83
N ASN A 514 -22.90 -4.34 -16.96
CA ASN A 514 -22.19 -4.72 -18.19
C ASN A 514 -21.37 -6.01 -18.07
N ASP A 515 -20.89 -6.37 -16.87
CA ASP A 515 -20.12 -7.60 -16.58
C ASP A 515 -20.34 -8.04 -15.11
N PRO A 516 -21.37 -8.87 -14.82
CA PRO A 516 -21.68 -9.30 -13.46
C PRO A 516 -20.56 -10.10 -12.78
N GLU A 517 -19.71 -10.77 -13.56
CA GLU A 517 -18.56 -11.54 -13.07
C GLU A 517 -17.47 -10.63 -12.47
N ASN A 518 -17.35 -9.39 -12.96
CA ASN A 518 -16.44 -8.35 -12.44
C ASN A 518 -16.94 -7.68 -11.14
N LEU A 519 -18.00 -8.20 -10.50
CA LEU A 519 -18.46 -7.76 -9.18
C LEU A 519 -17.87 -8.55 -8.02
N LEU A 520 -17.27 -9.70 -8.31
CA LEU A 520 -16.64 -10.53 -7.30
C LEU A 520 -15.17 -10.12 -7.16
N PRO A 521 -14.70 -9.81 -5.93
CA PRO A 521 -13.29 -9.47 -5.70
C PRO A 521 -12.35 -10.68 -5.82
N TRP A 522 -12.89 -11.86 -6.13
CA TRP A 522 -12.17 -13.12 -6.18
C TRP A 522 -11.68 -13.37 -7.60
N ASP A 523 -10.38 -13.48 -7.76
CA ASP A 523 -9.74 -13.80 -9.03
C ASP A 523 -8.88 -15.04 -8.83
N MET A 524 -9.29 -16.17 -9.42
CA MET A 524 -8.61 -17.45 -9.26
C MET A 524 -7.23 -17.49 -9.92
N ASN A 525 -6.90 -16.50 -10.75
CA ASN A 525 -5.61 -16.39 -11.44
C ASN A 525 -4.60 -15.50 -10.67
N ASN A 526 -4.98 -14.96 -9.51
CA ASN A 526 -4.13 -14.08 -8.70
C ASN A 526 -3.62 -14.81 -7.44
N ARG A 527 -2.36 -14.59 -7.04
CA ARG A 527 -1.62 -15.35 -6.00
C ARG A 527 -2.31 -15.40 -4.63
N LEU A 528 -3.19 -14.44 -4.34
CA LEU A 528 -3.94 -14.35 -3.07
C LEU A 528 -5.45 -14.61 -3.24
N PHE A 529 -5.87 -15.11 -4.40
CA PHE A 529 -7.28 -15.29 -4.80
C PHE A 529 -8.12 -14.01 -4.72
N ILE A 530 -7.46 -12.84 -4.63
CA ILE A 530 -8.07 -11.53 -4.38
C ILE A 530 -7.55 -10.56 -5.43
N ASN A 531 -8.45 -9.99 -6.23
CA ASN A 531 -8.15 -8.88 -7.12
C ASN A 531 -8.10 -7.57 -6.31
N TYR A 532 -6.90 -7.11 -5.98
CA TYR A 532 -6.68 -5.88 -5.22
C TYR A 532 -7.11 -4.61 -5.97
N ASP A 533 -7.26 -4.67 -7.29
CA ASP A 533 -7.74 -3.58 -8.12
C ASP A 533 -9.26 -3.54 -8.28
N HIS A 534 -9.95 -4.54 -7.74
CA HIS A 534 -11.40 -4.60 -7.74
C HIS A 534 -12.00 -3.38 -7.00
N PRO A 535 -13.07 -2.74 -7.53
CA PRO A 535 -13.66 -1.55 -6.93
C PRO A 535 -14.05 -1.70 -5.46
N ILE A 536 -14.54 -2.89 -5.05
CA ILE A 536 -14.87 -3.18 -3.65
C ILE A 536 -13.62 -3.21 -2.78
N MET A 537 -12.54 -3.84 -3.24
CA MET A 537 -11.31 -3.95 -2.47
C MET A 537 -10.62 -2.60 -2.35
N ARG A 538 -10.55 -1.82 -3.44
CA ARG A 538 -10.07 -0.43 -3.40
C ARG A 538 -10.91 0.45 -2.48
N PHE A 539 -12.23 0.28 -2.48
CA PHE A 539 -13.12 1.00 -1.57
C PHE A 539 -12.88 0.60 -0.11
N ILE A 540 -12.83 -0.70 0.21
CA ILE A 540 -12.55 -1.20 1.57
C ILE A 540 -11.18 -0.74 2.05
N ARG A 541 -10.14 -0.86 1.21
CA ARG A 541 -8.79 -0.39 1.48
C ARG A 541 -8.75 1.12 1.72
N GLY A 542 -9.43 1.92 0.89
CA GLY A 542 -9.56 3.37 1.09
C GLY A 542 -10.44 3.78 2.28
N LYS A 543 -11.09 2.83 2.95
CA LYS A 543 -11.84 3.03 4.18
C LYS A 543 -11.21 2.33 5.36
N SER A 544 -10.11 1.58 5.19
CA SER A 544 -9.58 0.74 6.25
C SER A 544 -9.00 1.60 7.39
N SER A 545 -8.93 1.04 8.60
CA SER A 545 -8.27 1.74 9.71
C SER A 545 -6.78 1.96 9.42
N PRO A 546 -6.08 2.92 10.04
CA PRO A 546 -4.64 3.08 9.82
C PRO A 546 -3.84 1.81 10.13
N LEU A 547 -4.28 1.04 11.13
CA LEU A 547 -3.65 -0.22 11.52
C LEU A 547 -3.86 -1.31 10.47
N LEU A 548 -5.08 -1.46 9.96
CA LEU A 548 -5.33 -2.40 8.88
C LEU A 548 -4.85 -1.90 7.54
N GLY A 549 -4.82 -0.60 7.30
CA GLY A 549 -4.16 0.03 6.16
C GLY A 549 -2.70 -0.35 6.19
N THR A 550 -1.99 -0.15 7.31
CA THR A 550 -0.59 -0.60 7.46
C THR A 550 -0.45 -2.10 7.32
N ALA A 551 -1.30 -2.92 7.97
CA ALA A 551 -1.22 -4.37 7.85
C ALA A 551 -1.51 -4.85 6.42
N TRP A 552 -2.47 -4.20 5.75
CA TRP A 552 -2.82 -4.43 4.36
C TRP A 552 -1.70 -3.97 3.43
N ASP A 553 -1.03 -2.87 3.76
CA ASP A 553 0.07 -2.30 2.99
C ASP A 553 1.33 -3.16 3.16
N VAL A 554 1.55 -3.71 4.36
CA VAL A 554 2.60 -4.70 4.64
C VAL A 554 2.33 -6.02 3.93
N VAL A 555 1.08 -6.49 3.92
CA VAL A 555 0.69 -7.75 3.24
C VAL A 555 0.65 -7.57 1.72
N ALA A 556 0.24 -6.40 1.22
CA ALA A 556 0.22 -6.08 -0.20
C ALA A 556 1.58 -5.60 -0.72
N GLY A 557 2.59 -5.46 0.14
CA GLY A 557 3.92 -4.93 -0.18
C GLY A 557 3.93 -3.46 -0.64
N GLN A 558 2.78 -2.79 -0.66
CA GLN A 558 2.57 -1.47 -1.24
C GLN A 558 1.68 -0.63 -0.33
N ASP A 559 1.93 0.68 -0.21
CA ASP A 559 1.07 1.61 0.53
C ASP A 559 -0.25 1.92 -0.22
N PHE A 560 -1.17 2.66 0.42
CA PHE A 560 -2.46 3.03 -0.17
C PHE A 560 -2.36 3.79 -1.51
N LEU A 561 -1.23 4.44 -1.79
CA LEU A 561 -0.96 5.15 -3.04
C LEU A 561 -0.24 4.27 -4.08
N GLY A 562 0.10 3.04 -3.70
CA GLY A 562 0.74 2.03 -4.53
C GLY A 562 2.26 1.94 -4.38
N TYR A 563 2.89 2.73 -3.50
CA TYR A 563 4.34 2.75 -3.34
C TYR A 563 4.85 1.54 -2.56
N SER A 564 5.91 0.88 -3.02
CA SER A 564 6.46 -0.29 -2.33
C SER A 564 7.02 0.05 -0.93
N LEU A 565 6.82 -0.83 0.05
CA LEU A 565 7.28 -0.65 1.43
C LEU A 565 8.52 -1.54 1.72
N ASP A 566 9.61 -1.35 0.97
CA ASP A 566 10.75 -2.29 0.98
C ASP A 566 11.89 -1.93 1.94
N LYS A 567 12.03 -0.67 2.37
CA LYS A 567 13.17 -0.25 3.22
C LYS A 567 12.73 0.01 4.66
N PRO A 568 13.52 -0.36 5.68
CA PRO A 568 13.28 -0.02 7.09
C PRO A 568 13.02 1.49 7.34
N VAL A 569 13.58 2.35 6.48
CA VAL A 569 13.38 3.80 6.51
C VAL A 569 11.99 4.23 6.01
N ASP A 570 11.37 3.46 5.12
CA ASP A 570 10.00 3.73 4.65
C ASP A 570 8.96 3.39 5.73
N TYR A 571 9.27 2.42 6.60
CA TYR A 571 8.49 2.19 7.84
C TYR A 571 8.58 3.36 8.84
N LEU A 572 9.65 4.17 8.78
CA LEU A 572 9.79 5.38 9.59
C LEU A 572 9.02 6.58 9.00
N LYS A 573 8.55 6.50 7.75
CA LYS A 573 7.67 7.50 7.13
C LYS A 573 6.19 7.25 7.39
N LEU A 574 5.80 6.03 7.76
CA LEU A 574 4.42 5.68 8.16
C LEU A 574 3.84 6.68 9.19
N PRO A 575 4.54 7.10 10.26
CA PRO A 575 4.07 8.13 11.20
C PRO A 575 3.80 9.50 10.56
N LEU A 576 4.53 9.88 9.51
CA LEU A 576 4.39 11.16 8.81
C LEU A 576 3.15 11.17 7.90
N ASN A 577 2.80 10.03 7.30
CA ASN A 577 1.55 9.82 6.55
C ASN A 577 0.28 9.90 7.45
N TYR A 578 0.45 9.98 8.77
CA TYR A 578 -0.62 10.13 9.75
C TYR A 578 -0.76 11.56 10.31
N LEU A 579 0.02 12.52 9.79
CA LEU A 579 -0.20 13.93 10.09
C LEU A 579 -1.53 14.41 9.47
N PRO A 580 -2.18 15.45 10.06
CA PRO A 580 -3.33 16.09 9.44
C PRO A 580 -2.97 16.53 8.01
N PHE A 581 -3.83 16.28 7.02
CA PHE A 581 -3.48 16.43 5.60
C PHE A 581 -2.95 17.83 5.27
N GLY A 582 -3.59 18.90 5.77
CA GLY A 582 -3.09 20.27 5.58
C GLY A 582 -1.71 20.55 6.22
N LEU A 583 -1.34 19.84 7.29
CA LEU A 583 0.00 19.92 7.88
C LEU A 583 1.02 19.05 7.11
N GLN A 584 0.58 17.89 6.62
CA GLN A 584 1.37 17.02 5.77
C GLN A 584 1.74 17.73 4.47
N ALA A 585 0.77 18.29 3.73
CA ALA A 585 1.05 19.04 2.51
C ALA A 585 1.87 20.31 2.77
N TYR A 586 1.65 21.03 3.89
CA TYR A 586 2.52 22.14 4.26
C TYR A 586 3.97 21.68 4.47
N LEU A 587 4.20 20.58 5.18
CA LEU A 587 5.54 20.03 5.41
C LEU A 587 6.17 19.43 4.14
N GLU A 588 5.38 18.78 3.29
CA GLU A 588 5.85 18.22 2.02
C GLU A 588 6.21 19.31 1.00
N THR A 589 5.47 20.43 1.01
CA THR A 589 5.73 21.60 0.15
C THR A 589 6.84 22.52 0.66
N THR A 590 7.02 22.67 1.98
CA THR A 590 8.03 23.60 2.55
C THR A 590 9.28 22.95 3.14
N ALA A 591 9.21 21.70 3.62
CA ALA A 591 10.30 21.07 4.36
C ALA A 591 10.95 19.86 3.66
N LEU A 592 10.26 19.18 2.75
CA LEU A 592 10.76 17.96 2.08
C LEU A 592 11.06 18.14 0.57
N GLY A 593 10.88 19.34 0.01
CA GLY A 593 11.32 19.67 -1.34
C GLY A 593 10.65 18.89 -2.48
N ARG A 594 9.51 18.23 -2.22
CA ARG A 594 8.78 17.42 -3.22
C ARG A 594 7.85 18.24 -4.12
N GLY A 595 7.57 19.50 -3.76
CA GLY A 595 6.99 20.47 -4.69
C GLY A 595 8.09 20.97 -5.62
N GLY A 596 8.00 20.65 -6.91
CA GLY A 596 8.89 21.21 -7.93
C GLY A 596 8.99 22.73 -7.78
N GLY A 597 10.17 23.29 -8.07
CA GLY A 597 10.55 24.70 -7.78
C GLY A 597 9.71 25.81 -8.43
N GLY A 598 8.51 25.52 -8.95
CA GLY A 598 7.50 26.50 -9.37
C GLY A 598 6.57 26.89 -8.22
N GLY A 599 6.01 28.09 -8.25
CA GLY A 599 5.19 28.69 -7.18
C GLY A 599 3.84 28.02 -6.86
N GLU A 600 3.70 26.71 -7.02
CA GLU A 600 2.48 25.91 -6.79
C GLU A 600 2.29 25.51 -5.32
N GLY A 601 3.35 25.50 -4.50
CA GLY A 601 3.31 25.12 -3.08
C GLY A 601 2.26 25.89 -2.23
N PRO A 602 2.13 27.22 -2.37
CA PRO A 602 1.08 28.00 -1.70
C PRO A 602 -0.34 27.67 -2.19
N ALA A 603 -0.49 27.34 -3.48
CA ALA A 603 -1.77 26.95 -4.05
C ALA A 603 -2.18 25.54 -3.55
N ILE A 604 -1.25 24.60 -3.48
CA ILE A 604 -1.43 23.26 -2.90
C ILE A 604 -1.83 23.39 -1.42
N GLY A 605 -1.03 24.07 -0.59
CA GLY A 605 -1.31 24.22 0.85
C GLY A 605 -2.63 24.95 1.16
N SER A 606 -2.99 25.97 0.38
CA SER A 606 -4.28 26.66 0.54
C SER A 606 -5.47 25.82 0.07
N SER A 607 -5.33 25.07 -1.02
CA SER A 607 -6.40 24.21 -1.53
C SER A 607 -6.74 23.07 -0.57
N GLU A 608 -5.72 22.45 0.04
CA GLU A 608 -5.89 21.42 1.06
C GLU A 608 -6.51 21.95 2.35
N TRP A 609 -6.17 23.19 2.72
CA TRP A 609 -6.79 23.87 3.84
C TRP A 609 -8.31 24.04 3.67
N PHE A 610 -8.78 24.24 2.43
CA PHE A 610 -10.20 24.34 2.09
C PHE A 610 -10.82 22.98 1.69
N GLY A 611 -10.15 21.85 1.97
CA GLY A 611 -10.71 20.52 1.76
C GLY A 611 -10.71 20.02 0.32
N LEU A 612 -10.02 20.72 -0.59
CA LEU A 612 -9.63 20.17 -1.87
C LEU A 612 -8.44 19.25 -1.63
N ARG A 613 -8.48 18.01 -2.10
CA ARG A 613 -7.31 17.15 -2.14
C ARG A 613 -6.50 17.47 -3.37
N THR A 614 -5.20 17.53 -3.18
CA THR A 614 -4.23 17.45 -4.26
C THR A 614 -3.70 16.03 -4.35
N PHE A 615 -3.55 15.51 -5.56
CA PHE A 615 -2.79 14.29 -5.80
C PHE A 615 -2.07 14.43 -7.14
N PRO A 616 -0.81 14.00 -7.22
CA PRO A 616 -0.04 14.11 -8.46
C PRO A 616 -0.70 13.28 -9.56
N VAL A 617 -0.54 13.71 -10.80
CA VAL A 617 -0.85 12.89 -11.98
C VAL A 617 0.07 11.67 -11.96
N SER A 618 -0.44 10.48 -12.31
CA SER A 618 0.41 9.29 -12.35
C SER A 618 1.49 9.44 -13.41
N ALA A 619 2.69 8.93 -13.13
CA ALA A 619 3.82 9.00 -14.07
C ALA A 619 3.49 8.36 -15.43
N PHE A 620 2.65 7.31 -15.45
CA PHE A 620 2.13 6.72 -16.69
C PHE A 620 1.25 7.69 -17.50
N ASN A 621 0.36 8.44 -16.85
CA ASN A 621 -0.49 9.39 -17.56
C ASN A 621 0.35 10.55 -18.13
N LEU A 622 1.36 11.01 -17.38
CA LEU A 622 2.33 11.99 -17.88
C LEU A 622 3.11 11.45 -19.09
N TYR A 623 3.59 10.21 -19.04
CA TYR A 623 4.25 9.56 -20.18
C TYR A 623 3.32 9.44 -21.39
N LYS A 624 2.09 8.96 -21.18
CA LYS A 624 1.06 8.86 -22.21
C LYS A 624 0.81 10.20 -22.91
N GLU A 625 0.53 11.24 -22.14
CA GLU A 625 0.23 12.58 -22.67
C GLU A 625 1.43 13.19 -23.39
N THR A 626 2.64 12.97 -22.86
CA THR A 626 3.87 13.44 -23.50
C THR A 626 4.08 12.73 -24.84
N ALA A 627 3.79 11.42 -24.91
CA ALA A 627 3.83 10.66 -26.15
C ALA A 627 2.80 11.15 -27.16
N GLU A 628 1.54 11.36 -26.74
CA GLU A 628 0.48 11.87 -27.63
C GLU A 628 0.81 13.26 -28.18
N ARG A 629 1.43 14.12 -27.35
CA ARG A 629 1.80 15.49 -27.71
C ARG A 629 3.04 15.56 -28.62
N GLU A 630 4.13 14.86 -28.29
CA GLU A 630 5.37 14.92 -29.07
C GLU A 630 5.26 14.15 -30.39
N LEU A 631 4.48 13.07 -30.41
CA LEU A 631 4.33 12.21 -31.59
C LEU A 631 3.08 12.55 -32.42
N ASN A 632 2.24 13.48 -31.93
CA ASN A 632 1.03 13.98 -32.59
C ASN A 632 0.08 12.87 -33.07
N ASP A 633 -0.08 11.83 -32.24
CA ASP A 633 -0.98 10.69 -32.50
C ASP A 633 -1.60 10.21 -31.17
N THR A 634 -2.69 9.45 -31.24
CA THR A 634 -3.36 8.93 -30.06
C THR A 634 -2.60 7.77 -29.45
N TRP A 635 -2.66 7.62 -28.13
CA TRP A 635 -1.98 6.53 -27.41
C TRP A 635 -2.39 5.15 -27.91
N GLU A 636 -3.64 5.00 -28.33
CA GLU A 636 -4.15 3.74 -28.86
C GLU A 636 -3.44 3.31 -30.14
N ASN A 637 -3.04 4.27 -30.98
CA ASN A 637 -2.24 4.03 -32.17
C ASN A 637 -0.76 3.82 -31.82
N LEU A 638 -0.25 4.48 -30.77
CA LEU A 638 1.17 4.47 -30.41
C LEU A 638 1.61 3.26 -29.57
N LYS A 639 0.76 2.75 -28.67
CA LYS A 639 1.14 1.88 -27.51
C LYS A 639 1.82 0.55 -27.82
N GLN A 640 1.96 0.17 -29.09
CA GLN A 640 2.68 -1.06 -29.52
C GLN A 640 3.56 -0.85 -30.75
N THR A 641 3.75 0.39 -31.19
CA THR A 641 4.56 0.70 -32.36
C THR A 641 6.04 0.66 -32.04
N ASP A 642 6.86 0.25 -33.00
CA ASP A 642 8.32 0.35 -32.87
C ASP A 642 8.77 1.81 -32.86
N PHE A 643 8.02 2.70 -33.53
CA PHE A 643 8.23 4.15 -33.50
C PHE A 643 8.18 4.72 -32.08
N LEU A 644 7.17 4.38 -31.26
CA LEU A 644 7.11 4.82 -29.86
C LEU A 644 8.30 4.28 -29.06
N LYS A 645 8.73 3.03 -29.30
CA LYS A 645 9.87 2.42 -28.59
C LYS A 645 11.19 3.12 -28.94
N GLU A 646 11.37 3.52 -30.19
CA GLU A 646 12.53 4.26 -30.67
C GLU A 646 12.52 5.70 -30.17
N ALA A 647 11.43 6.44 -30.38
CA ALA A 647 11.28 7.83 -29.95
C ALA A 647 11.47 7.97 -28.43
N SER A 648 10.91 7.05 -27.64
CA SER A 648 11.06 7.07 -26.18
C SER A 648 12.45 6.62 -25.67
N ARG A 649 13.40 6.31 -26.56
CA ARG A 649 14.82 6.09 -26.25
C ARG A 649 15.72 7.21 -26.81
N ASP A 650 15.20 8.03 -27.71
CA ASP A 650 15.94 9.06 -28.41
C ASP A 650 15.97 10.38 -27.60
N LYS A 651 16.98 10.52 -26.74
CA LYS A 651 17.19 11.73 -25.93
C LYS A 651 17.49 12.97 -26.77
N GLU A 652 17.95 12.82 -28.00
CA GLU A 652 18.34 13.96 -28.84
C GLU A 652 17.12 14.63 -29.46
N HIS A 653 16.13 13.83 -29.91
CA HIS A 653 14.94 14.36 -30.59
C HIS A 653 13.72 14.47 -29.67
N PHE A 654 13.62 13.64 -28.62
CA PHE A 654 12.44 13.58 -27.73
C PHE A 654 12.82 13.59 -26.24
N PRO A 655 13.51 14.64 -25.75
CA PRO A 655 14.03 14.68 -24.38
C PRO A 655 12.93 14.65 -23.31
N GLU A 656 11.77 15.28 -23.54
CA GLU A 656 10.67 15.26 -22.57
C GLU A 656 9.97 13.90 -22.53
N LEU A 657 9.77 13.24 -23.68
CA LEU A 657 9.22 11.89 -23.74
C LEU A 657 10.11 10.88 -23.02
N VAL A 658 11.42 10.98 -23.21
CA VAL A 658 12.39 10.11 -22.53
C VAL A 658 12.37 10.38 -21.03
N ALA A 659 12.35 11.63 -20.59
CA ALA A 659 12.27 11.97 -19.16
C ALA A 659 10.95 11.47 -18.54
N ALA A 660 9.82 11.62 -19.23
CA ALA A 660 8.53 11.12 -18.76
C ALA A 660 8.49 9.59 -18.70
N ARG A 661 9.11 8.91 -19.66
CA ARG A 661 9.30 7.45 -19.65
C ARG A 661 10.20 7.02 -18.49
N GLU A 662 11.32 7.67 -18.28
CA GLU A 662 12.23 7.39 -17.16
C GLU A 662 11.53 7.57 -15.82
N ALA A 663 10.74 8.63 -15.67
CA ALA A 663 9.92 8.86 -14.47
C ALA A 663 8.83 7.78 -14.30
N TRP A 664 8.19 7.35 -15.38
CA TRP A 664 7.23 6.23 -15.34
C TRP A 664 7.89 4.90 -15.01
N GLU A 665 9.05 4.60 -15.61
CA GLU A 665 9.82 3.41 -15.32
C GLU A 665 10.34 3.43 -13.88
N GLN A 666 10.78 4.58 -13.38
CA GLN A 666 11.19 4.76 -11.99
C GLN A 666 10.01 4.59 -11.03
N ASP A 667 8.86 5.22 -11.30
CA ASP A 667 7.62 5.03 -10.55
C ASP A 667 7.19 3.56 -10.59
N ARG A 668 7.33 2.88 -11.74
CA ARG A 668 7.07 1.44 -11.86
C ARG A 668 8.06 0.62 -11.03
N ARG A 669 9.35 0.99 -11.03
CA ARG A 669 10.41 0.35 -10.22
C ARG A 669 10.18 0.53 -8.72
N GLU A 670 9.74 1.72 -8.31
CA GLU A 670 9.37 2.05 -6.92
C GLU A 670 8.06 1.36 -6.48
N LYS A 671 7.25 0.88 -7.44
CA LYS A 671 5.99 0.17 -7.21
C LYS A 671 6.06 -1.34 -7.45
N SER A 672 7.12 -1.86 -8.09
CA SER A 672 7.19 -3.25 -8.54
C SER A 672 7.87 -4.18 -7.53
N ASN A 673 7.29 -5.38 -7.37
CA ASN A 673 7.74 -6.49 -6.52
C ASN A 673 9.17 -6.99 -6.80
N GLU A 674 9.69 -7.77 -5.84
CA GLU A 674 10.91 -8.60 -5.84
C GLU A 674 11.27 -9.25 -7.20
N PHE A 675 10.27 -9.62 -8.01
CA PHE A 675 10.45 -10.19 -9.36
C PHE A 675 11.12 -9.26 -10.37
N GLN A 676 10.90 -7.94 -10.30
CA GLN A 676 11.56 -7.00 -11.21
C GLN A 676 13.02 -6.80 -10.81
N GLN A 677 13.32 -6.78 -9.50
CA GLN A 677 14.70 -6.76 -9.00
C GLN A 677 15.45 -8.02 -9.43
N LEU A 678 14.78 -9.17 -9.38
CA LEU A 678 15.33 -10.43 -9.88
C LEU A 678 15.56 -10.40 -11.40
N ALA A 679 14.64 -9.85 -12.19
CA ALA A 679 14.80 -9.70 -13.63
C ALA A 679 15.95 -8.72 -14.00
N ASP A 680 16.14 -7.67 -13.21
CA ASP A 680 17.24 -6.72 -13.41
C ASP A 680 18.59 -7.36 -13.05
N LEU A 681 18.66 -8.13 -11.95
CA LEU A 681 19.83 -8.95 -11.60
C LEU A 681 20.14 -9.99 -12.69
N HIS A 682 19.11 -10.59 -13.28
CA HIS A 682 19.25 -11.49 -14.42
C HIS A 682 19.88 -10.76 -15.62
N ALA A 683 19.34 -9.60 -16.00
CA ALA A 683 19.85 -8.84 -17.13
C ALA A 683 21.29 -8.35 -16.90
N GLU A 684 21.63 -7.93 -15.68
CA GLU A 684 22.99 -7.52 -15.31
C GLU A 684 23.95 -8.69 -15.30
N GLY A 685 23.61 -9.80 -14.65
CA GLY A 685 24.47 -10.99 -14.63
C GLY A 685 24.60 -11.65 -16.01
N THR A 686 23.61 -11.52 -16.90
CA THR A 686 23.74 -11.95 -18.31
C THR A 686 24.82 -11.13 -19.03
N LYS A 687 24.83 -9.80 -18.83
CA LYS A 687 25.88 -8.93 -19.39
C LYS A 687 27.26 -9.26 -18.83
N GLU A 688 27.37 -9.52 -17.53
CA GLU A 688 28.64 -9.93 -16.90
C GLU A 688 29.13 -11.27 -17.43
N LYS A 689 28.22 -12.25 -17.55
CA LYS A 689 28.48 -13.56 -18.17
C LYS A 689 29.02 -13.37 -19.58
N GLU A 690 28.33 -12.61 -20.43
CA GLU A 690 28.77 -12.31 -21.80
C GLU A 690 30.15 -11.64 -21.82
N ALA A 691 30.34 -10.58 -21.04
CA ALA A 691 31.61 -9.86 -20.97
C ALA A 691 32.78 -10.76 -20.55
N SER A 692 32.53 -11.75 -19.70
CA SER A 692 33.56 -12.72 -19.28
C SER A 692 33.89 -13.78 -20.33
N LEU A 693 32.97 -14.06 -21.27
CA LEU A 693 33.10 -15.11 -22.28
C LEU A 693 33.66 -14.59 -23.61
N VAL A 694 33.38 -13.33 -23.95
CA VAL A 694 33.85 -12.69 -25.19
C VAL A 694 35.37 -12.84 -25.39
N PRO A 695 36.26 -12.58 -24.40
CA PRO A 695 37.70 -12.78 -24.57
C PRO A 695 38.05 -14.22 -24.95
N SER A 696 37.46 -15.21 -24.26
CA SER A 696 37.71 -16.63 -24.55
C SER A 696 37.15 -17.08 -25.90
N ALA A 697 36.07 -16.47 -26.39
CA ALA A 697 35.54 -16.74 -27.72
C ALA A 697 36.49 -16.25 -28.82
N ILE A 698 37.15 -15.10 -28.59
CA ILE A 698 38.15 -14.53 -29.50
C ILE A 698 39.44 -15.36 -29.51
N GLU A 699 39.83 -15.93 -28.37
CA GLU A 699 41.06 -16.73 -28.21
C GLU A 699 40.97 -18.16 -28.75
N ILE A 700 39.85 -18.58 -29.33
CA ILE A 700 39.70 -19.93 -29.89
C ILE A 700 40.67 -20.13 -31.05
N ASP A 701 41.56 -21.11 -30.90
CA ASP A 701 42.50 -21.54 -31.94
C ASP A 701 41.80 -22.48 -32.92
N TRP A 702 40.98 -21.89 -33.81
CA TRP A 702 40.24 -22.64 -34.82
C TRP A 702 41.19 -23.47 -35.69
N GLY A 703 40.89 -24.76 -35.87
CA GLY A 703 41.74 -25.67 -36.64
C GLY A 703 42.87 -26.31 -35.84
N ARG A 704 42.94 -26.09 -34.53
CA ARG A 704 43.78 -26.87 -33.61
C ARG A 704 42.94 -27.88 -32.83
N PRO A 705 43.37 -29.15 -32.69
CA PRO A 705 42.70 -30.12 -31.82
C PRO A 705 42.61 -29.59 -30.38
N GLY A 706 41.39 -29.41 -29.90
CA GLY A 706 41.11 -28.84 -28.58
C GLY A 706 41.27 -27.32 -28.46
N GLY A 707 41.44 -26.58 -29.56
CA GLY A 707 41.58 -25.12 -29.56
C GLY A 707 40.38 -24.36 -28.97
N GLY A 708 39.19 -24.97 -28.97
CA GLY A 708 37.96 -24.44 -28.36
C GLY A 708 37.66 -25.00 -26.97
N LYS A 709 38.49 -25.91 -26.44
CA LYS A 709 38.23 -26.57 -25.14
C LYS A 709 38.17 -25.58 -23.98
N VAL A 710 39.10 -24.63 -23.94
CA VAL A 710 39.14 -23.60 -22.87
C VAL A 710 37.86 -22.76 -22.87
N PHE A 711 37.35 -22.38 -24.05
CA PHE A 711 36.08 -21.68 -24.17
C PHE A 711 34.92 -22.56 -23.71
N ALA A 712 34.85 -23.82 -24.13
CA ALA A 712 33.79 -24.74 -23.73
C ALA A 712 33.75 -24.95 -22.20
N ASP A 713 34.91 -25.14 -21.58
CA ASP A 713 35.05 -25.31 -20.12
C ASP A 713 34.63 -24.02 -19.39
N ARG A 714 35.07 -22.85 -19.86
CA ARG A 714 34.70 -21.55 -19.28
C ARG A 714 33.23 -21.21 -19.47
N TYR A 715 32.66 -21.56 -20.61
CA TYR A 715 31.23 -21.40 -20.88
C TYR A 715 30.38 -22.23 -19.91
N LYS A 716 30.76 -23.50 -19.69
CA LYS A 716 30.12 -24.38 -18.71
C LYS A 716 30.21 -23.79 -17.30
N SER A 717 31.42 -23.42 -16.86
CA SER A 717 31.63 -22.90 -15.50
C SER A 717 30.93 -21.56 -15.25
N THR A 718 30.99 -20.64 -16.20
CA THR A 718 30.38 -19.29 -16.06
C THR A 718 28.86 -19.38 -16.10
N SER A 719 28.30 -20.25 -16.95
CA SER A 719 26.86 -20.49 -16.98
C SER A 719 26.36 -21.09 -15.67
N ALA A 720 27.07 -22.07 -15.11
CA ALA A 720 26.74 -22.65 -13.80
C ALA A 720 26.80 -21.60 -12.67
N GLN A 721 27.89 -20.82 -12.59
CA GLN A 721 28.02 -19.75 -11.58
C GLN A 721 26.92 -18.70 -11.68
N TYR A 722 26.54 -18.32 -12.89
CA TYR A 722 25.46 -17.37 -13.13
C TYR A 722 24.11 -17.92 -12.65
N SER A 723 23.79 -19.17 -12.97
CA SER A 723 22.56 -19.84 -12.51
C SER A 723 22.54 -19.98 -10.98
N ASP A 724 23.66 -20.35 -10.37
CA ASP A 724 23.79 -20.42 -8.91
C ASP A 724 23.55 -19.04 -8.27
N ASN A 725 24.18 -17.98 -8.78
CA ASN A 725 23.99 -16.63 -8.26
C ASN A 725 22.54 -16.15 -8.42
N TYR A 726 21.93 -16.44 -9.56
CA TYR A 726 20.54 -16.10 -9.84
C TYR A 726 19.57 -16.84 -8.91
N SER A 727 19.77 -18.14 -8.70
CA SER A 727 18.95 -18.94 -7.80
C SER A 727 19.13 -18.55 -6.34
N ILE A 728 20.36 -18.24 -5.91
CA ILE A 728 20.64 -17.68 -4.59
C ILE A 728 19.95 -16.33 -4.41
N ALA A 729 19.98 -15.45 -5.40
CA ALA A 729 19.32 -14.15 -5.34
C ALA A 729 17.80 -14.30 -5.24
N ALA A 730 17.20 -15.17 -6.05
CA ALA A 730 15.77 -15.47 -5.98
C ALA A 730 15.37 -16.03 -4.61
N LYS A 731 16.15 -16.99 -4.10
CA LYS A 731 15.93 -17.58 -2.77
C LYS A 731 16.09 -16.57 -1.64
N ALA A 732 17.07 -15.66 -1.74
CA ALA A 732 17.26 -14.58 -0.78
C ALA A 732 16.08 -13.59 -0.78
N MET A 733 15.40 -13.45 -1.92
CA MET A 733 14.15 -12.69 -2.07
C MET A 733 12.89 -13.51 -1.73
N GLY A 734 13.02 -14.74 -1.22
CA GLY A 734 11.87 -15.59 -0.87
C GLY A 734 11.08 -16.12 -2.06
N ILE A 735 11.66 -16.12 -3.26
CA ILE A 735 11.07 -16.64 -4.48
C ILE A 735 11.54 -18.09 -4.68
N GLU A 736 10.61 -19.05 -4.65
CA GLU A 736 10.86 -20.44 -5.04
C GLU A 736 10.34 -20.67 -6.47
N PHE A 737 11.24 -21.05 -7.39
CA PHE A 737 10.89 -21.24 -8.82
C PHE A 737 9.93 -22.41 -9.07
N GLN A 738 9.83 -23.34 -8.12
CA GLN A 738 8.97 -24.52 -8.21
C GLN A 738 7.47 -24.16 -8.17
N ASP A 739 7.13 -23.00 -7.58
CA ASP A 739 5.75 -22.52 -7.44
C ASP A 739 5.31 -21.59 -8.59
N LEU A 740 6.17 -21.39 -9.60
CA LEU A 740 5.94 -20.45 -10.70
C LEU A 740 5.63 -21.20 -11.99
N ASP A 741 4.34 -21.38 -12.29
CA ASP A 741 3.90 -22.15 -13.45
C ASP A 741 4.19 -21.46 -14.79
N GLU A 742 4.33 -20.12 -14.84
CA GLU A 742 4.50 -19.37 -16.10
C GLU A 742 5.31 -18.06 -15.96
N PHE A 743 6.63 -18.13 -15.77
CA PHE A 743 7.49 -16.94 -15.81
C PHE A 743 8.71 -17.10 -16.74
N PRO A 744 9.11 -16.04 -17.48
CA PRO A 744 10.34 -16.01 -18.30
C PRO A 744 11.62 -16.39 -17.52
N ASN A 745 11.56 -16.24 -16.20
CA ASN A 745 12.65 -16.50 -15.29
C ASN A 745 12.91 -18.00 -15.05
N LYS A 746 11.86 -18.85 -15.12
CA LYS A 746 11.98 -20.32 -15.04
C LYS A 746 12.59 -20.87 -16.32
N ASP A 747 12.21 -20.32 -17.47
CA ASP A 747 12.77 -20.67 -18.77
C ASP A 747 14.27 -20.40 -18.86
N ALA A 748 14.77 -19.33 -18.23
CA ALA A 748 16.21 -19.02 -18.21
C ALA A 748 17.03 -19.97 -17.33
N GLU A 749 16.46 -20.45 -16.22
CA GLU A 749 17.05 -21.48 -15.38
C GLU A 749 17.13 -22.81 -16.14
N LEU A 750 16.01 -23.24 -16.74
CA LEU A 750 15.94 -24.45 -17.57
C LEU A 750 16.88 -24.39 -18.78
N GLU A 751 17.04 -23.21 -19.41
CA GLU A 751 18.01 -23.02 -20.49
C GLU A 751 19.44 -23.24 -20.00
N THR A 752 19.74 -22.76 -18.79
CA THR A 752 21.06 -22.95 -18.18
C THR A 752 21.31 -24.40 -17.77
N GLU A 753 20.31 -25.10 -17.22
CA GLU A 753 20.39 -26.54 -16.95
C GLU A 753 20.64 -27.33 -18.23
N LEU A 754 19.93 -27.00 -19.32
CA LEU A 754 20.12 -27.64 -20.62
C LEU A 754 21.53 -27.39 -21.18
N ILE A 755 22.07 -26.19 -20.99
CA ILE A 755 23.46 -25.84 -21.39
C ILE A 755 24.50 -26.59 -20.55
N ALA A 756 24.20 -26.85 -19.27
CA ALA A 756 25.10 -27.52 -18.35
C ALA A 756 25.18 -29.04 -18.59
N LEU A 757 24.16 -29.64 -19.22
CA LEU A 757 24.18 -31.04 -19.63
C LEU A 757 25.36 -31.31 -20.56
N ASP A 758 26.10 -32.37 -20.24
CA ASP A 758 27.29 -32.80 -20.98
C ASP A 758 27.17 -34.29 -21.25
N PRO A 759 27.26 -34.76 -22.51
CA PRO A 759 27.19 -36.19 -22.82
C PRO A 759 28.16 -37.06 -22.02
N TYR A 760 29.28 -36.50 -21.55
CA TYR A 760 30.26 -37.21 -20.73
C TYR A 760 29.82 -37.44 -19.28
N ASP A 761 28.87 -36.65 -18.77
CA ASP A 761 28.29 -36.85 -17.45
C ASP A 761 27.30 -38.06 -17.47
N HIS A 762 26.90 -38.51 -18.67
CA HIS A 762 26.06 -39.69 -18.89
C HIS A 762 26.86 -40.77 -19.60
N VAL A 763 27.70 -41.54 -18.89
CA VAL A 763 28.49 -42.64 -19.48
C VAL A 763 27.92 -44.02 -19.16
N LYS A 764 27.93 -44.90 -20.16
CA LYS A 764 27.67 -46.34 -20.02
C LYS A 764 28.83 -46.99 -19.23
N LYS A 765 28.63 -48.23 -18.78
CA LYS A 765 29.67 -49.00 -18.04
C LYS A 765 30.97 -49.18 -18.83
N ASP A 766 30.93 -49.08 -20.15
CA ASP A 766 32.09 -49.18 -21.04
C ASP A 766 32.82 -47.82 -21.25
N GLY A 767 32.36 -46.75 -20.59
CA GLY A 767 32.92 -45.41 -20.70
C GLY A 767 32.47 -44.62 -21.93
N THR A 768 31.57 -45.17 -22.76
CA THR A 768 30.99 -44.43 -23.90
C THR A 768 29.80 -43.58 -23.46
N PRO A 769 29.54 -42.42 -24.09
CA PRO A 769 28.35 -41.63 -23.79
C PRO A 769 27.04 -42.41 -24.00
N ASP A 770 26.14 -42.30 -23.03
CA ASP A 770 24.79 -42.82 -23.02
C ASP A 770 23.83 -41.81 -23.63
N TRP A 771 23.84 -41.73 -24.97
CA TRP A 771 23.04 -40.77 -25.73
C TRP A 771 21.55 -40.87 -25.45
N ASP A 772 21.02 -42.07 -25.19
CA ASP A 772 19.60 -42.25 -24.86
C ASP A 772 19.25 -41.54 -23.55
N ARG A 773 20.11 -41.67 -22.54
CA ARG A 773 19.92 -41.01 -21.24
C ARG A 773 20.14 -39.51 -21.33
N PHE A 774 21.20 -39.08 -22.02
CA PHE A 774 21.47 -37.65 -22.24
C PHE A 774 20.32 -36.96 -22.97
N ASN A 775 19.81 -37.56 -24.06
CA ASN A 775 18.70 -37.01 -24.82
C ASN A 775 17.40 -37.02 -24.00
N ALA A 776 17.14 -38.08 -23.22
CA ALA A 776 15.99 -38.13 -22.32
C ALA A 776 16.04 -37.03 -21.25
N ASP A 777 17.20 -36.77 -20.65
CA ASP A 777 17.38 -35.71 -19.66
C ASP A 777 17.23 -34.32 -20.32
N ALA A 778 17.81 -34.12 -21.51
CA ALA A 778 17.64 -32.88 -22.28
C ALA A 778 16.18 -32.62 -22.67
N ASP A 779 15.45 -33.65 -23.10
CA ASP A 779 14.04 -33.53 -23.49
C ASP A 779 13.13 -33.33 -22.28
N ALA A 780 13.48 -33.90 -21.12
CA ALA A 780 12.78 -33.65 -19.86
C ALA A 780 12.91 -32.18 -19.41
N ILE A 781 14.05 -31.55 -19.62
CA ILE A 781 14.24 -30.11 -19.36
C ILE A 781 13.45 -29.28 -20.37
N LYS A 782 13.57 -29.56 -21.68
CA LYS A 782 12.80 -28.85 -22.73
C LYS A 782 11.29 -28.96 -22.54
N ALA A 783 10.80 -30.10 -22.05
CA ALA A 783 9.38 -30.30 -21.77
C ALA A 783 8.83 -29.33 -20.72
N GLN A 784 9.68 -28.84 -19.82
CA GLN A 784 9.33 -27.86 -18.78
C GLN A 784 9.42 -26.41 -19.26
N MET A 785 10.06 -26.15 -20.40
CA MET A 785 10.17 -24.82 -21.00
C MET A 785 8.86 -24.39 -21.67
N THR A 786 8.60 -23.07 -21.72
CA THR A 786 7.50 -22.51 -22.51
C THR A 786 7.68 -22.79 -24.01
N PRO A 787 6.59 -22.83 -24.80
CA PRO A 787 6.67 -23.11 -26.24
C PRO A 787 7.60 -22.18 -27.00
N ARG A 788 7.66 -20.90 -26.59
CA ARG A 788 8.53 -19.89 -27.22
C ARG A 788 10.01 -20.18 -26.95
N ASN A 789 10.36 -20.48 -25.70
CA ASN A 789 11.76 -20.74 -25.34
C ASN A 789 12.24 -22.09 -25.85
N ARG A 790 11.37 -23.11 -25.80
CA ARG A 790 11.62 -24.39 -26.46
C ARG A 790 11.93 -24.21 -27.95
N GLN A 791 11.13 -23.41 -28.65
CA GLN A 791 11.37 -23.11 -30.06
C GLN A 791 12.68 -22.32 -30.28
N ALA A 792 13.06 -21.42 -29.37
CA ALA A 792 14.32 -20.67 -29.47
C ALA A 792 15.55 -21.61 -29.32
N VAL A 793 15.49 -22.50 -28.34
CA VAL A 793 16.50 -23.56 -28.11
C VAL A 793 16.58 -24.51 -29.30
N GLU A 794 15.44 -24.99 -29.80
CA GLU A 794 15.38 -25.86 -30.98
C GLU A 794 15.93 -25.17 -32.24
N ASN A 795 15.67 -23.87 -32.38
CA ASN A 795 16.22 -23.06 -33.47
C ASN A 795 17.68 -22.65 -33.26
N LYS A 796 18.31 -23.04 -32.15
CA LYS A 796 19.71 -22.71 -31.80
C LYS A 796 19.98 -21.20 -31.80
N LYS A 797 19.00 -20.40 -31.37
CA LYS A 797 19.15 -18.96 -31.20
C LYS A 797 19.64 -18.67 -29.80
N PHE A 798 20.86 -18.17 -29.68
CA PHE A 798 21.43 -17.75 -28.41
C PHE A 798 21.14 -16.25 -28.22
N ASN A 799 20.51 -15.90 -27.10
CA ASN A 799 20.19 -14.50 -26.79
C ASN A 799 21.41 -13.79 -26.19
N VAL A 800 22.44 -13.55 -27.01
CA VAL A 800 23.67 -12.84 -26.63
C VAL A 800 23.83 -11.57 -27.46
N ALA A 801 24.34 -10.49 -26.84
CA ALA A 801 24.48 -9.21 -27.52
C ALA A 801 25.68 -9.15 -28.48
N ASP A 802 26.74 -9.94 -28.23
CA ASP A 802 27.94 -9.98 -29.06
C ASP A 802 27.80 -11.01 -30.21
N PRO A 803 27.83 -10.59 -31.49
CA PRO A 803 27.67 -11.50 -32.63
C PRO A 803 28.76 -12.57 -32.75
N ARG A 804 29.98 -12.31 -32.24
CA ARG A 804 31.08 -13.27 -32.28
C ARG A 804 30.87 -14.37 -31.26
N LEU A 805 30.35 -14.02 -30.08
CA LEU A 805 29.98 -14.99 -29.06
C LEU A 805 28.82 -15.86 -29.56
N GLU A 806 27.80 -15.25 -30.18
CA GLU A 806 26.68 -15.98 -30.80
C GLU A 806 27.17 -17.01 -31.82
N GLU A 807 28.03 -16.58 -32.75
CA GLU A 807 28.58 -17.46 -33.78
C GLU A 807 29.42 -18.60 -33.18
N THR A 808 30.20 -18.31 -32.14
CA THR A 808 31.00 -19.32 -31.43
C THR A 808 30.11 -20.37 -30.75
N LEU A 809 29.04 -19.94 -30.07
CA LEU A 809 28.06 -20.83 -29.44
C LEU A 809 27.33 -21.69 -30.47
N ARG A 810 26.97 -21.10 -31.61
CA ARG A 810 26.34 -21.80 -32.74
C ARG A 810 27.25 -22.89 -33.31
N ARG A 811 28.54 -22.60 -33.52
CA ARG A 811 29.53 -23.58 -34.00
C ARG A 811 29.79 -24.69 -32.98
N ARG A 812 29.87 -24.34 -31.70
CA ARG A 812 29.98 -25.33 -30.60
C ARG A 812 28.76 -26.25 -30.58
N GLN A 813 27.54 -25.71 -30.67
CA GLN A 813 26.33 -26.53 -30.68
C GLN A 813 26.28 -27.45 -31.91
N GLY A 814 26.67 -26.94 -33.08
CA GLY A 814 26.82 -27.77 -34.28
C GLY A 814 27.80 -28.93 -34.09
N ALA A 815 28.91 -28.72 -33.37
CA ALA A 815 29.84 -29.79 -33.03
C ALA A 815 29.24 -30.82 -32.05
N ILE A 816 28.45 -30.38 -31.06
CA ILE A 816 27.72 -31.26 -30.12
C ILE A 816 26.75 -32.17 -30.86
N ASP A 817 25.94 -31.61 -31.76
CA ASP A 817 24.90 -32.35 -32.48
C ASP A 817 25.48 -33.45 -33.39
N LEU A 818 26.75 -33.32 -33.78
CA LEU A 818 27.47 -34.29 -34.60
C LEU A 818 28.13 -35.41 -33.78
N LEU A 819 28.23 -35.27 -32.45
CA LEU A 819 28.85 -36.29 -31.59
C LEU A 819 28.05 -37.59 -31.59
N GLN A 820 26.72 -37.53 -31.46
CA GLN A 820 25.89 -38.74 -31.47
C GLN A 820 26.05 -39.52 -32.78
N PRO A 821 25.83 -38.92 -33.97
CA PRO A 821 26.09 -39.59 -35.24
C PRO A 821 27.53 -40.12 -35.37
N TYR A 822 28.50 -39.43 -34.77
CA TYR A 822 29.91 -39.85 -34.80
C TYR A 822 30.17 -41.11 -33.96
N PHE A 823 29.55 -41.23 -32.79
CA PHE A 823 29.65 -42.44 -31.96
C PHE A 823 28.84 -43.60 -32.56
N ASP A 824 27.69 -43.29 -33.15
CA ASP A 824 26.81 -44.26 -33.82
C ASP A 824 27.39 -44.78 -35.14
N ALA A 825 28.30 -44.02 -35.77
CA ALA A 825 28.99 -44.46 -36.97
C ALA A 825 29.79 -45.76 -36.70
N PRO A 826 29.55 -46.84 -37.47
CA PRO A 826 30.20 -48.13 -37.25
C PRO A 826 31.69 -48.04 -37.60
N LYS A 827 32.60 -48.55 -36.77
CA LYS A 827 34.06 -48.60 -37.04
C LYS A 827 34.40 -49.40 -38.30
N TYR A 828 33.56 -50.38 -38.65
CA TYR A 828 33.83 -51.34 -39.71
C TYR A 828 32.81 -51.21 -40.87
N LYS A 829 33.31 -51.27 -42.10
CA LYS A 829 32.54 -51.09 -43.32
C LYS A 829 31.50 -52.20 -43.48
N GLY A 830 30.24 -51.81 -43.71
CA GLY A 830 29.14 -52.75 -43.92
C GLY A 830 28.63 -53.44 -42.65
N LEU A 831 29.13 -53.06 -41.47
CA LEU A 831 28.61 -53.53 -40.19
C LEU A 831 27.71 -52.46 -39.55
N THR A 832 26.69 -52.92 -38.83
CA THR A 832 25.93 -52.11 -37.88
C THR A 832 26.74 -51.93 -36.59
N LYS A 833 26.31 -51.01 -35.71
CA LYS A 833 26.98 -50.79 -34.41
C LYS A 833 26.94 -52.02 -33.51
N ALA A 834 25.86 -52.81 -33.57
CA ALA A 834 25.75 -54.07 -32.83
C ALA A 834 26.74 -55.11 -33.35
N GLU A 835 26.81 -55.27 -34.68
CA GLU A 835 27.78 -56.16 -35.32
C GLU A 835 29.23 -55.72 -35.08
N GLU A 836 29.52 -54.41 -35.04
CA GLU A 836 30.84 -53.88 -34.65
C GLU A 836 31.23 -54.37 -33.26
N LYS A 837 30.31 -54.30 -32.30
CA LYS A 837 30.56 -54.76 -30.94
C LYS A 837 30.84 -56.26 -30.91
N GLU A 838 30.11 -57.06 -31.68
CA GLU A 838 30.38 -58.50 -31.80
C GLU A 838 31.77 -58.79 -32.38
N VAL A 839 32.25 -57.97 -33.34
CA VAL A 839 33.63 -58.08 -33.85
C VAL A 839 34.64 -57.75 -32.75
N ASP A 840 34.44 -56.67 -32.01
CA ASP A 840 35.34 -56.24 -30.93
C ASP A 840 35.39 -57.28 -29.78
N ASP A 841 34.23 -57.78 -29.36
CA ASP A 841 34.08 -58.83 -28.34
C ASP A 841 34.76 -60.14 -28.80
N LEU A 842 34.59 -60.50 -30.07
CA LEU A 842 35.23 -61.67 -30.65
C LEU A 842 36.76 -61.53 -30.71
N ILE A 843 37.28 -60.34 -31.03
CA ILE A 843 38.74 -60.08 -31.00
C ILE A 843 39.29 -60.23 -29.58
N SER A 844 38.58 -59.68 -28.58
CA SER A 844 38.96 -59.82 -27.17
C SER A 844 38.95 -61.28 -26.73
N LEU A 845 37.91 -62.04 -27.08
CA LEU A 845 37.82 -63.47 -26.78
C LEU A 845 38.98 -64.26 -27.41
N VAL A 846 39.32 -63.98 -28.66
CA VAL A 846 40.46 -64.64 -29.33
C VAL A 846 41.80 -64.27 -28.70
N ASP A 847 41.92 -63.07 -28.14
CA ASP A 847 43.10 -62.69 -27.34
C ASP A 847 43.20 -63.45 -26.03
N GLU A 848 42.10 -63.63 -25.32
CA GLU A 848 42.04 -64.44 -24.10
C GLU A 848 42.41 -65.90 -24.38
N VAL A 849 41.82 -66.49 -25.43
CA VAL A 849 42.14 -67.85 -25.88
C VAL A 849 43.61 -67.96 -26.26
N ARG A 850 44.17 -66.97 -26.98
CA ARG A 850 45.60 -66.93 -27.30
C ARG A 850 46.46 -66.86 -26.04
N GLY A 851 46.06 -66.07 -25.04
CA GLY A 851 46.72 -66.00 -23.74
C GLY A 851 46.75 -67.36 -23.04
N LEU A 852 45.61 -68.05 -22.99
CA LEU A 852 45.49 -69.39 -22.40
C LEU A 852 46.35 -70.44 -23.14
N LEU A 853 46.37 -70.42 -24.48
CA LEU A 853 47.22 -71.31 -25.26
C LEU A 853 48.71 -71.02 -25.04
N SER A 854 49.09 -69.74 -24.92
CA SER A 854 50.46 -69.35 -24.60
C SER A 854 50.89 -69.87 -23.23
N LEU A 855 50.00 -69.88 -22.23
CA LEU A 855 50.28 -70.47 -20.91
C LEU A 855 50.51 -72.00 -20.99
N GLN A 856 49.96 -72.66 -22.01
CA GLN A 856 50.20 -74.09 -22.28
C GLN A 856 51.42 -74.34 -23.19
N GLY A 857 52.25 -73.32 -23.45
CA GLY A 857 53.42 -73.42 -24.33
C GLY A 857 53.09 -73.50 -25.82
N LYS A 858 51.84 -73.23 -26.22
CA LYS A 858 51.41 -73.22 -27.63
C LYS A 858 51.27 -71.79 -28.14
N SER A 859 52.13 -71.40 -29.08
CA SER A 859 52.02 -70.10 -29.75
C SER A 859 51.11 -70.19 -30.98
N VAL A 860 49.96 -69.51 -30.93
CA VAL A 860 49.02 -69.41 -32.06
C VAL A 860 48.72 -67.94 -32.35
N SER A 861 48.87 -67.52 -33.60
CA SER A 861 48.52 -66.17 -34.03
C SER A 861 47.00 -65.96 -34.11
N ARG A 862 46.49 -64.75 -33.81
CA ARG A 862 45.06 -64.40 -33.94
C ARG A 862 44.47 -64.84 -35.27
N GLY A 863 45.16 -64.56 -36.38
CA GLY A 863 44.71 -64.93 -37.73
C GLY A 863 44.49 -66.44 -37.91
N LYS A 864 45.30 -67.31 -37.28
CA LYS A 864 45.11 -68.77 -37.34
C LYS A 864 43.88 -69.22 -36.55
N LEU A 865 43.58 -68.56 -35.43
CA LEU A 865 42.37 -68.84 -34.63
C LEU A 865 41.12 -68.44 -35.39
N PHE A 866 41.10 -67.25 -36.01
CA PHE A 866 40.00 -66.84 -36.87
C PHE A 866 39.86 -67.70 -38.14
N GLU A 867 40.97 -68.12 -38.77
CA GLU A 867 40.94 -69.06 -39.90
C GLU A 867 40.34 -70.40 -39.49
N PHE A 868 40.67 -70.90 -38.30
CA PHE A 868 40.05 -72.09 -37.74
C PHE A 868 38.54 -71.90 -37.52
N MET A 869 38.11 -70.77 -36.95
CA MET A 869 36.70 -70.46 -36.75
C MET A 869 35.94 -70.40 -38.08
N LEU A 870 36.49 -69.75 -39.11
CA LEU A 870 35.90 -69.70 -40.45
C LEU A 870 35.78 -71.09 -41.09
N LYS A 871 36.82 -71.93 -41.02
CA LYS A 871 36.78 -73.30 -41.56
C LYS A 871 35.85 -74.22 -40.78
N GLY A 872 35.73 -73.99 -39.47
CA GLY A 872 34.86 -74.74 -38.58
C GLY A 872 33.40 -74.28 -38.58
N GLY A 873 33.06 -73.18 -39.26
CA GLY A 873 31.72 -72.60 -39.21
C GLY A 873 31.32 -72.09 -37.81
N ILE A 874 32.29 -71.61 -37.02
CA ILE A 874 32.06 -71.15 -35.65
C ILE A 874 31.88 -69.62 -35.67
N GLY A 875 30.68 -69.16 -35.30
CA GLY A 875 30.31 -67.75 -35.27
C GLY A 875 29.71 -67.25 -36.60
N ASP A 876 29.25 -65.99 -36.62
CA ASP A 876 28.71 -65.37 -37.83
C ASP A 876 29.84 -65.12 -38.86
N PRO A 877 29.73 -65.60 -40.11
CA PRO A 877 30.79 -65.47 -41.11
C PRO A 877 31.20 -64.02 -41.40
N LYS A 878 30.28 -63.06 -41.32
CA LYS A 878 30.52 -61.63 -41.55
C LYS A 878 31.37 -61.04 -40.41
N ILE A 879 31.03 -61.38 -39.17
CA ILE A 879 31.76 -60.95 -37.97
C ILE A 879 33.16 -61.55 -37.94
N VAL A 880 33.27 -62.87 -38.12
CA VAL A 880 34.55 -63.59 -38.06
C VAL A 880 35.47 -63.19 -39.22
N SER A 881 34.94 -62.97 -40.43
CA SER A 881 35.75 -62.50 -41.57
C SER A 881 36.26 -61.07 -41.37
N THR A 882 35.45 -60.18 -40.80
CA THR A 882 35.89 -58.82 -40.42
C THR A 882 37.02 -58.89 -39.37
N ALA A 883 36.84 -59.67 -38.30
CA ALA A 883 37.85 -59.88 -37.27
C ALA A 883 39.15 -60.50 -37.84
N PHE A 884 39.03 -61.46 -38.77
CA PHE A 884 40.16 -62.05 -39.48
C PHE A 884 40.95 -61.01 -40.28
N VAL A 885 40.28 -60.15 -41.04
CA VAL A 885 40.94 -59.09 -41.82
C VAL A 885 41.60 -58.07 -40.89
N LEU A 886 40.94 -57.67 -39.80
CA LEU A 886 41.50 -56.78 -38.77
C LEU A 886 42.75 -57.35 -38.10
N SER A 887 42.86 -58.68 -37.99
CA SER A 887 44.06 -59.34 -37.45
C SER A 887 45.31 -59.19 -38.35
N LYS A 888 45.14 -58.74 -39.60
CA LYS A 888 46.21 -58.56 -40.59
C LYS A 888 46.43 -57.08 -40.89
N LYS A 889 47.47 -56.50 -40.29
CA LYS A 889 47.78 -55.06 -40.40
C LYS A 889 47.80 -54.52 -41.84
N SER A 890 48.31 -55.30 -42.80
CA SER A 890 48.42 -54.89 -44.21
C SER A 890 47.09 -54.69 -44.94
N ILE A 891 46.02 -55.36 -44.50
CA ILE A 891 44.71 -55.33 -45.15
C ILE A 891 43.58 -54.87 -44.23
N ALA A 892 43.88 -54.60 -42.95
CA ALA A 892 42.90 -54.12 -41.97
C ALA A 892 42.17 -52.83 -42.42
N HIS A 893 42.82 -51.97 -43.20
CA HIS A 893 42.23 -50.74 -43.72
C HIS A 893 41.06 -51.00 -44.70
N LEU A 894 40.98 -52.18 -45.32
CA LEU A 894 39.91 -52.52 -46.27
C LEU A 894 38.54 -52.69 -45.61
N VAL A 895 38.53 -53.02 -44.32
CA VAL A 895 37.31 -53.26 -43.53
C VAL A 895 37.01 -52.14 -42.53
N LYS A 896 37.90 -51.17 -42.34
CA LYS A 896 37.61 -49.97 -41.54
C LYS A 896 36.73 -49.01 -42.34
N THR A 897 35.74 -48.40 -41.69
CA THR A 897 34.96 -47.35 -42.33
C THR A 897 35.78 -46.07 -42.49
N THR A 898 35.48 -45.27 -43.51
CA THR A 898 35.90 -43.87 -43.59
C THR A 898 34.86 -42.92 -43.01
N THR A 899 33.65 -43.38 -42.65
CA THR A 899 32.55 -42.51 -42.20
C THR A 899 32.96 -41.54 -41.09
N LYS A 900 33.60 -42.04 -40.01
CA LYS A 900 34.07 -41.17 -38.91
C LYS A 900 35.09 -40.14 -39.38
N ARG A 901 36.06 -40.57 -40.18
CA ARG A 901 37.05 -39.68 -40.82
C ARG A 901 36.36 -38.63 -41.67
N ASP A 902 35.47 -39.03 -42.58
CA ASP A 902 34.80 -38.12 -43.50
C ASP A 902 33.93 -37.09 -42.75
N MET A 903 33.27 -37.50 -41.66
CA MET A 903 32.56 -36.59 -40.76
C MET A 903 33.49 -35.57 -40.11
N VAL A 904 34.65 -36.00 -39.62
CA VAL A 904 35.64 -35.13 -38.97
C VAL A 904 36.26 -34.14 -39.94
N PHE A 905 36.52 -34.56 -41.18
CA PHE A 905 37.02 -33.69 -42.25
C PHE A 905 35.95 -32.73 -42.77
N ALA A 906 34.67 -33.12 -42.74
CA ALA A 906 33.57 -32.22 -43.10
C ALA A 906 33.27 -31.19 -42.00
N ASN A 907 33.58 -31.51 -40.74
CA ASN A 907 33.22 -30.70 -39.57
C ASN A 907 34.43 -30.47 -38.65
N PRO A 908 35.41 -29.63 -39.04
CA PRO A 908 36.62 -29.37 -38.26
C PRO A 908 36.34 -28.78 -36.87
N ASP A 909 35.16 -28.21 -36.66
CA ASP A 909 34.72 -27.68 -35.36
C ASP A 909 34.58 -28.79 -34.30
N MET A 910 34.26 -30.02 -34.72
CA MET A 910 34.27 -31.18 -33.82
C MET A 910 35.64 -31.35 -33.17
N VAL A 911 36.71 -31.31 -33.95
CA VAL A 911 38.09 -31.45 -33.43
C VAL A 911 38.50 -30.25 -32.58
N THR A 912 37.99 -29.06 -32.92
CA THR A 912 38.28 -27.82 -32.19
C THR A 912 37.72 -27.87 -30.77
N PHE A 913 36.47 -28.31 -30.58
CA PHE A 913 35.85 -28.41 -29.26
C PHE A 913 36.08 -29.76 -28.56
N TYR A 914 36.27 -30.84 -29.32
CA TYR A 914 36.34 -32.22 -28.86
C TYR A 914 37.59 -32.92 -29.38
N SER A 915 38.75 -32.66 -28.77
CA SER A 915 40.05 -33.13 -29.25
C SER A 915 40.20 -34.65 -29.36
N PHE A 916 39.43 -35.44 -28.60
CA PHE A 916 39.50 -36.91 -28.70
C PHE A 916 39.08 -37.41 -30.09
N VAL A 917 38.17 -36.70 -30.77
CA VAL A 917 37.72 -37.02 -32.13
C VAL A 917 38.89 -37.03 -33.11
N PHE A 918 39.90 -36.19 -32.87
CA PHE A 918 41.14 -36.17 -33.64
C PHE A 918 42.03 -37.37 -33.32
N TYR A 919 42.15 -37.76 -32.05
CA TYR A 919 42.96 -38.91 -31.63
C TYR A 919 42.34 -40.27 -32.04
N ASP A 920 41.05 -40.29 -32.37
CA ASP A 920 40.37 -41.45 -32.96
C ASP A 920 40.71 -41.66 -34.46
N LEU A 921 41.32 -40.66 -35.13
CA LEU A 921 41.81 -40.78 -36.50
C LEU A 921 43.12 -41.57 -36.54
N SER A 922 43.43 -42.20 -37.69
CA SER A 922 44.77 -42.79 -37.90
C SER A 922 45.84 -41.70 -37.94
N ASP A 923 47.09 -42.07 -37.68
CA ASP A 923 48.22 -41.13 -37.72
C ASP A 923 48.30 -40.40 -39.08
N GLU A 924 48.06 -41.10 -40.19
CA GLU A 924 48.03 -40.47 -41.53
C GLU A 924 46.86 -39.49 -41.69
N ASP A 925 45.69 -39.82 -41.14
CA ASP A 925 44.52 -38.94 -41.18
C ASP A 925 44.67 -37.74 -40.23
N GLN A 926 45.36 -37.90 -39.11
CA GLN A 926 45.73 -36.81 -38.20
C GLN A 926 46.68 -35.83 -38.91
N GLU A 927 47.71 -36.32 -39.60
CA GLU A 927 48.60 -35.51 -40.42
C GLU A 927 47.84 -34.79 -41.55
N ALA A 928 46.99 -35.51 -42.28
CA ALA A 928 46.18 -34.93 -43.36
C ALA A 928 45.19 -33.87 -42.84
N TRP A 929 44.59 -34.09 -41.68
CA TRP A 929 43.70 -33.13 -41.03
C TRP A 929 44.48 -31.88 -40.60
N LEU A 930 45.64 -32.03 -39.96
CA LEU A 930 46.51 -30.92 -39.57
C LEU A 930 47.01 -30.14 -40.79
N ALA A 931 47.41 -30.82 -41.87
CA ALA A 931 47.83 -30.17 -43.11
C ALA A 931 46.69 -29.31 -43.71
N ARG A 932 45.45 -29.80 -43.64
CA ARG A 932 44.28 -29.14 -44.22
C ARG A 932 43.73 -27.99 -43.37
N PHE A 933 43.73 -28.13 -42.04
CA PHE A 933 43.00 -27.22 -41.15
C PHE A 933 43.87 -26.49 -40.13
N SER A 934 45.12 -26.91 -39.88
CA SER A 934 45.98 -26.23 -38.92
C SER A 934 46.45 -24.86 -39.46
N PRO A 935 46.38 -23.78 -38.65
CA PRO A 935 46.82 -22.44 -39.07
C PRO A 935 48.26 -22.36 -39.59
N ARG A 936 49.13 -23.31 -39.19
CA ARG A 936 50.55 -23.33 -39.57
C ARG A 936 50.80 -23.76 -41.03
N SER A 937 49.88 -24.47 -41.69
CA SER A 937 50.07 -24.80 -43.12
C SER A 937 49.92 -23.59 -44.04
N ALA A 938 49.26 -22.52 -43.57
CA ALA A 938 49.12 -21.26 -44.31
C ALA A 938 50.36 -20.35 -44.28
N ILE A 939 51.32 -20.57 -43.35
CA ILE A 939 52.53 -19.75 -43.22
C ILE A 939 53.75 -20.43 -43.87
N GLY A 940 53.65 -21.73 -44.22
CA GLY A 940 54.77 -22.55 -44.70
C GLY A 940 54.79 -22.90 -46.20
N LEU A 941 53.77 -22.57 -46.98
CA LEU A 941 53.68 -22.91 -48.41
C LEU A 941 53.57 -21.66 -49.30
N GLU A 942 54.76 -21.17 -49.66
CA GLU A 942 55.15 -20.30 -50.79
C GLU A 942 54.87 -18.78 -50.77
N ALA A 943 55.93 -18.02 -50.47
CA ALA A 943 56.35 -16.91 -51.32
C ALA A 943 57.51 -17.36 -52.21
N LYS A 944 57.26 -18.24 -53.19
CA LYS A 944 58.09 -18.36 -54.38
C LYS A 944 57.29 -17.76 -55.54
N ALA A 945 57.61 -16.51 -55.85
CA ALA A 945 57.09 -15.80 -57.00
C ALA A 945 57.44 -16.58 -58.28
N PRO A 946 56.52 -16.65 -59.27
CA PRO A 946 56.85 -17.15 -60.59
C PRO A 946 57.71 -16.10 -61.30
N LEU A 947 58.95 -16.48 -61.61
CA LEU A 947 59.82 -15.75 -62.53
C LEU A 947 59.35 -16.05 -63.96
N ASP A 948 58.86 -14.99 -64.60
CA ASP A 948 58.81 -14.67 -66.02
C ASP A 948 58.98 -15.80 -67.06
N LEU A 949 57.93 -15.98 -67.87
CA LEU A 949 58.05 -16.28 -69.29
C LEU A 949 57.24 -15.24 -70.09
N GLU A 950 57.99 -14.44 -70.83
CA GLU A 950 57.69 -13.38 -71.79
C GLU A 950 56.30 -13.36 -72.47
N LYS A 951 55.60 -12.22 -72.34
CA LYS A 951 55.22 -11.33 -73.45
C LYS A 951 54.61 -10.01 -72.97
#